data_AF-A0A0G4M6M7-F1
#
_entry.id   AF-A0A0G4M6M7-F1
#
_cell.length_a   1.000
_cell.length_b   1.000
_cell.length_c   1.000
_cell.angle_alpha   90.00
_cell.angle_beta   90.00
_cell.angle_gamma   90.00
#
_symmetry.space_group_name_H-M   'P 1'
#
loop_
_entity.id
_entity.type
_entity.pdbx_description
1 polymer ?
#
loop_
_entity_poly.entity_id
_entity_poly.type
_entity_poly.pdbx_seq_one_letter_code
_entity_poly.pdbx_strand_id
1 'polypeptide(L)'
;MPAFSRLVRFLAKDGITYYGDAILPAGVKDISKAKQARVVTGDIFGQHIVTDKVADIRLLLAPLTPEHVRTVRCLGLNYANHAKESNMAIPTYPILFYKPATALTGPSDPITIPPIAQTGSTLDYECELVVVIGKQATDVSEEDALDYVLGYAVGNDVSHRDWQIKRGGGQWSLGKGYDGWAPWGPGIVTGAAIGDAQRLRISTKVNGQTVQNQTTADMIFGIRKTISLLSQGTTLVPGDIIFTGTPEGVGMGRKPQVWLKDGDVVEVGLENGRFRWTQSFGKSHLRTISMSVTMTLLEMEEDFTDLTIPADYIKFYGDPLSLVAGLDSAPTQWKGKGKAVGPSVDDEQPPVTAVEEVDWTKYNPPAALHTTPNFHDDVLVHIIKTSIDRIQARNAAEHRKREEEEEQRKKSSEPTTPDSEEDAAAKEPYLPIIIPSDDPQPVSISEVQAHLDEAEKEDLENLFSHVTHVSRTPFDFDTKPKKSRKFKLARLLKRLADRDSDVPPVGDSSKNEEPSSSSEITIKHEEPPLPPTPPEEVECVSCLDDFPQSALVKIACHSYCTPCFHRLITTACQNEQQWPPKCCLNTIPEETTLAHIPADLQKTFRRRAEEWAQPAPDRIYCSRPTCSRFIPTRRVDHATRTARCSHRSHPPTCTLCRGPAHPTAEACPSDRDAALTEALAADAGWMHCGACHALVEHREACQHMTCRCGHEFCYVCALPWQTCGCTMGSLAEKLAAAAARVEARLLREAEEEEAVRMVEEFEREERLKQELLRAEAESAEAEQRAEREAIRQSEVKDRFEKLRRQMGDLRELQDVLVGWQHDREVEVLKGDGAAEEEALRERQLRERQEYDQTARDKIQAREMSFKRDYASRVAEERDVEAKYMLELQAFYEGRVKGAKMAGDAMTLFRRQMDKGWRAWSQWRDGEMAAYQARVDEERTIQEEGLCSVKARLEDRLAEQAREATRRTAAEMKWAEEVWREREAMMVELEREELDDGETGSWYSFRDAEEELPEEAEASGSGSESASAAIPA
;
A
#
# COMPACT_ATOMS: atom_id res chain seq x y z
N MET A 1 3.91 39.98 -7.22
CA MET A 1 3.41 39.30 -8.44
C MET A 1 4.61 38.89 -9.26
N PRO A 2 4.56 37.78 -10.02
CA PRO A 2 5.62 37.39 -10.95
C PRO A 2 5.87 38.47 -12.02
N ALA A 3 7.10 38.56 -12.52
CA ALA A 3 7.50 39.57 -13.50
C ALA A 3 7.12 39.21 -14.96
N PHE A 4 6.83 37.93 -15.23
CA PHE A 4 6.41 37.42 -16.54
C PHE A 4 4.88 37.43 -16.72
N SER A 5 4.42 37.37 -17.97
CA SER A 5 3.00 37.22 -18.32
C SER A 5 2.60 35.78 -18.69
N ARG A 6 3.47 35.04 -19.37
CA ARG A 6 3.26 33.69 -19.92
C ARG A 6 4.55 32.87 -19.81
N LEU A 7 4.81 32.29 -18.64
CA LEU A 7 5.99 31.47 -18.41
C LEU A 7 5.91 30.18 -19.24
N VAL A 8 6.84 30.03 -20.17
CA VAL A 8 7.09 28.78 -20.91
C VAL A 8 8.45 28.23 -20.53
N ARG A 9 8.55 26.90 -20.43
CA ARG A 9 9.81 26.18 -20.40
C ARG A 9 10.02 25.55 -21.78
N PHE A 10 11.19 25.74 -22.38
CA PHE A 10 11.42 25.37 -23.77
C PHE A 10 12.86 25.01 -24.05
N LEU A 11 13.05 24.07 -24.98
CA LEU A 11 14.33 23.88 -25.67
C LEU A 11 14.44 24.97 -26.74
N ALA A 12 15.51 25.75 -26.71
CA ALA A 12 15.80 26.75 -27.71
C ALA A 12 16.57 26.15 -28.92
N LYS A 13 16.67 26.93 -30.01
CA LYS A 13 17.43 26.50 -31.21
C LYS A 13 18.94 26.34 -30.98
N ASP A 14 19.49 26.98 -29.95
CA ASP A 14 20.89 26.83 -29.52
C ASP A 14 21.15 25.53 -28.73
N GLY A 15 20.10 24.72 -28.49
CA GLY A 15 20.19 23.46 -27.75
C GLY A 15 20.08 23.61 -26.23
N ILE A 16 19.98 24.84 -25.71
CA ILE A 16 19.86 25.10 -24.27
C ILE A 16 18.37 25.13 -23.89
N THR A 17 18.04 24.59 -22.70
CA THR A 17 16.69 24.71 -22.14
C THR A 17 16.58 25.99 -21.30
N TYR A 18 15.54 26.78 -21.55
CA TYR A 18 15.27 28.03 -20.85
C TYR A 18 13.85 28.09 -20.29
N TYR A 19 13.69 28.88 -19.23
CA TYR A 19 12.42 29.51 -18.88
C TYR A 19 12.31 30.85 -19.63
N GLY A 20 11.10 31.29 -19.97
CA GLY A 20 10.90 32.60 -20.59
C GLY A 20 9.45 33.08 -20.65
N ASP A 21 9.26 34.37 -20.88
CA ASP A 21 7.94 34.97 -21.14
C ASP A 21 7.62 34.90 -22.64
N ALA A 22 6.55 34.19 -23.00
CA ALA A 22 6.22 33.84 -24.38
C ALA A 22 5.77 35.05 -25.22
N ILE A 23 6.48 35.28 -26.33
CA ILE A 23 6.18 36.31 -27.32
C ILE A 23 5.24 35.72 -28.38
N LEU A 24 4.00 36.23 -28.43
CA LEU A 24 3.00 35.81 -29.41
C LEU A 24 3.03 36.74 -30.63
N PRO A 25 2.95 36.22 -31.87
CA PRO A 25 2.80 37.04 -33.07
C PRO A 25 1.52 37.89 -33.04
N ALA A 26 1.52 39.03 -33.73
CA ALA A 26 0.37 39.93 -33.76
C ALA A 26 -0.92 39.21 -34.22
N GLY A 27 -1.99 39.32 -33.41
CA GLY A 27 -3.27 38.66 -33.63
C GLY A 27 -3.35 37.19 -33.16
N VAL A 28 -2.22 36.55 -32.85
CA VAL A 28 -2.19 35.18 -32.31
C VAL A 28 -2.45 35.19 -30.81
N LYS A 29 -3.50 34.48 -30.39
CA LYS A 29 -3.93 34.37 -28.98
C LYS A 29 -3.49 33.07 -28.30
N ASP A 30 -3.03 32.10 -29.09
CA ASP A 30 -2.68 30.74 -28.66
C ASP A 30 -1.20 30.64 -28.30
N ILE A 31 -0.92 30.34 -27.03
CA ILE A 31 0.44 30.19 -26.49
C ILE A 31 1.24 29.05 -27.12
N SER A 32 0.58 27.99 -27.62
CA SER A 32 1.28 26.89 -28.31
C SER A 32 1.90 27.30 -29.65
N LYS A 33 1.56 28.49 -30.16
CA LYS A 33 2.09 29.07 -31.40
C LYS A 33 3.17 30.13 -31.15
N ALA A 34 3.63 30.27 -29.90
CA ALA A 34 4.81 31.05 -29.57
C ALA A 34 6.05 30.47 -30.29
N LYS A 35 6.81 31.34 -30.97
CA LYS A 35 8.08 30.96 -31.65
C LYS A 35 9.31 31.55 -30.96
N GLN A 36 9.11 32.47 -30.02
CA GLN A 36 10.14 33.19 -29.31
C GLN A 36 9.67 33.47 -27.88
N ALA A 37 10.61 33.56 -26.95
CA ALA A 37 10.37 34.00 -25.58
C ALA A 37 11.49 34.91 -25.09
N ARG A 38 11.19 35.82 -24.17
CA ARG A 38 12.19 36.57 -23.40
C ARG A 38 12.70 35.68 -22.28
N VAL A 39 14.00 35.39 -22.22
CA VAL A 39 14.57 34.47 -21.23
C VAL A 39 14.37 35.01 -19.82
N VAL A 40 13.84 34.17 -18.94
CA VAL A 40 13.66 34.43 -17.50
C VAL A 40 14.81 33.77 -16.74
N THR A 41 15.43 34.52 -15.83
CA THR A 41 16.58 34.08 -15.04
C THR A 41 16.32 34.29 -13.55
N GLY A 42 16.74 33.33 -12.72
CA GLY A 42 16.49 33.31 -11.27
C GLY A 42 15.50 32.21 -10.88
N ASP A 43 14.99 32.28 -9.65
CA ASP A 43 13.98 31.35 -9.14
C ASP A 43 12.57 31.82 -9.55
N ILE A 44 11.85 30.94 -10.25
CA ILE A 44 10.50 31.19 -10.76
C ILE A 44 9.44 31.34 -9.64
N PHE A 45 9.69 30.80 -8.45
CA PHE A 45 8.83 30.94 -7.27
C PHE A 45 9.33 32.08 -6.37
N GLY A 46 10.65 32.20 -6.21
CA GLY A 46 11.34 33.30 -5.55
C GLY A 46 11.68 34.48 -6.48
N GLN A 47 12.94 34.92 -6.47
CA GLN A 47 13.40 36.10 -7.22
C GLN A 47 13.82 35.73 -8.64
N HIS A 48 13.12 36.30 -9.63
CA HIS A 48 13.42 36.16 -11.05
C HIS A 48 13.30 37.49 -11.81
N ILE A 49 14.00 37.58 -12.94
CA ILE A 49 14.01 38.73 -13.85
C ILE A 49 13.66 38.25 -15.27
N VAL A 50 12.75 38.94 -15.95
CA VAL A 50 12.54 38.80 -17.40
C VAL A 50 13.62 39.61 -18.10
N THR A 51 14.54 38.96 -18.80
CA THR A 51 15.65 39.65 -19.49
C THR A 51 15.24 40.12 -20.88
N ASP A 52 16.01 41.04 -21.46
CA ASP A 52 15.85 41.44 -22.87
C ASP A 52 16.43 40.41 -23.87
N LYS A 53 17.07 39.32 -23.40
CA LYS A 53 17.51 38.22 -24.29
C LYS A 53 16.28 37.50 -24.83
N VAL A 54 15.99 37.67 -26.12
CA VAL A 54 15.02 36.84 -26.84
C VAL A 54 15.71 35.56 -27.31
N ALA A 55 15.07 34.41 -27.11
CA ALA A 55 15.50 33.12 -27.64
C ALA A 55 14.41 32.50 -28.53
N ASP A 56 14.85 31.86 -29.62
CA ASP A 56 13.98 31.13 -30.55
C ASP A 56 13.60 29.76 -29.98
N ILE A 57 12.31 29.49 -29.89
CA ILE A 57 11.73 28.23 -29.41
C ILE A 57 11.92 27.14 -30.48
N ARG A 58 12.53 26.01 -30.10
CA ARG A 58 12.58 24.77 -30.90
C ARG A 58 11.48 23.80 -30.47
N LEU A 59 11.29 23.61 -29.16
CA LEU A 59 10.28 22.71 -28.59
C LEU A 59 9.79 23.27 -27.25
N LEU A 60 8.46 23.29 -27.05
CA LEU A 60 7.84 23.61 -25.76
C LEU A 60 7.87 22.35 -24.88
N LEU A 61 8.22 22.50 -23.60
CA LEU A 61 8.33 21.40 -22.64
C LEU A 61 7.25 21.52 -21.56
N ALA A 62 7.15 20.53 -20.66
CA ALA A 62 6.36 20.66 -19.44
C ALA A 62 6.73 21.99 -18.71
N PRO A 63 5.76 22.84 -18.33
CA PRO A 63 6.03 24.20 -17.85
C PRO A 63 6.90 24.31 -16.59
N LEU A 64 7.05 23.22 -15.83
CA LEU A 64 8.00 23.06 -14.72
C LEU A 64 8.87 21.82 -14.98
N THR A 65 10.01 21.74 -14.30
CA THR A 65 10.77 20.48 -14.19
C THR A 65 10.21 19.62 -13.06
N PRO A 66 10.49 18.29 -13.00
CA PRO A 66 9.99 17.43 -11.92
C PRO A 66 10.38 17.90 -10.52
N GLU A 67 11.57 18.47 -10.34
CA GLU A 67 12.10 18.93 -9.05
C GLU A 67 11.43 20.23 -8.56
N HIS A 68 10.82 20.97 -9.49
CA HIS A 68 10.00 22.15 -9.22
C HIS A 68 8.53 21.81 -8.91
N VAL A 69 8.12 20.53 -9.04
CA VAL A 69 6.78 20.07 -8.65
C VAL A 69 6.84 19.44 -7.26
N ARG A 70 5.85 19.70 -6.43
CA ARG A 70 5.77 19.19 -5.05
C ARG A 70 4.67 18.14 -4.89
N THR A 71 3.42 18.49 -5.18
CA THR A 71 2.31 17.54 -5.27
C THR A 71 1.42 17.83 -6.49
N VAL A 72 0.77 16.80 -7.03
CA VAL A 72 -0.26 16.92 -8.08
C VAL A 72 -1.60 16.54 -7.48
N ARG A 73 -2.34 17.54 -7.01
CA ARG A 73 -3.64 17.44 -6.35
C ARG A 73 -4.74 17.55 -7.41
N CYS A 74 -5.76 16.70 -7.36
CA CYS A 74 -6.79 16.61 -8.40
C CYS A 74 -8.19 16.55 -7.78
N LEU A 75 -9.19 17.22 -8.38
CA LEU A 75 -10.57 17.28 -7.87
C LEU A 75 -11.58 16.61 -8.80
N GLY A 76 -12.00 15.38 -8.46
CA GLY A 76 -13.03 14.68 -9.24
C GLY A 76 -14.44 15.18 -8.94
N LEU A 77 -15.34 15.04 -9.92
CA LEU A 77 -16.74 15.49 -9.88
C LEU A 77 -16.95 16.98 -9.54
N ASN A 78 -15.96 17.84 -9.78
CA ASN A 78 -16.05 19.27 -9.43
C ASN A 78 -16.95 20.11 -10.37
N TYR A 79 -17.59 19.54 -11.39
CA TYR A 79 -18.48 20.26 -12.31
C TYR A 79 -19.93 19.82 -12.16
N ALA A 80 -20.83 20.79 -11.98
CA ALA A 80 -22.22 20.52 -11.65
C ALA A 80 -22.98 19.75 -12.75
N ASN A 81 -22.61 19.93 -14.02
CA ASN A 81 -23.22 19.16 -15.12
C ASN A 81 -22.53 17.80 -15.33
N HIS A 82 -21.22 17.67 -15.11
CA HIS A 82 -20.52 16.38 -15.19
C HIS A 82 -20.99 15.38 -14.11
N ALA A 83 -21.31 15.87 -12.90
CA ALA A 83 -21.93 15.04 -11.86
C ALA A 83 -23.30 14.47 -12.31
N LYS A 84 -24.13 15.29 -12.99
CA LYS A 84 -25.42 14.87 -13.57
C LYS A 84 -25.24 13.87 -14.72
N GLU A 85 -24.30 14.14 -15.62
CA GLU A 85 -23.94 13.25 -16.73
C GLU A 85 -23.55 11.85 -16.22
N SER A 86 -22.74 11.81 -15.16
CA SER A 86 -22.27 10.59 -14.49
C SER A 86 -23.32 9.92 -13.60
N ASN A 87 -24.51 10.52 -13.45
CA ASN A 87 -25.57 10.10 -12.51
C ASN A 87 -25.07 9.94 -11.06
N MET A 88 -24.20 10.86 -10.62
CA MET A 88 -23.64 10.91 -9.26
C MET A 88 -24.19 12.11 -8.49
N ALA A 89 -24.29 11.98 -7.16
CA ALA A 89 -24.71 13.07 -6.31
C ALA A 89 -23.67 14.22 -6.33
N ILE A 90 -24.14 15.47 -6.28
CA ILE A 90 -23.25 16.64 -6.13
C ILE A 90 -22.55 16.53 -4.76
N PRO A 91 -21.21 16.48 -4.71
CA PRO A 91 -20.48 16.26 -3.46
C PRO A 91 -20.51 17.50 -2.55
N THR A 92 -20.67 17.27 -1.24
CA THR A 92 -20.69 18.34 -0.21
C THR A 92 -19.30 18.94 0.06
N TYR A 93 -18.25 18.14 -0.15
CA TYR A 93 -16.84 18.51 0.01
C TYR A 93 -16.04 18.08 -1.23
N PRO A 94 -14.91 18.74 -1.57
CA PRO A 94 -14.12 18.37 -2.75
C PRO A 94 -13.60 16.94 -2.66
N ILE A 95 -13.79 16.12 -3.71
CA ILE A 95 -13.23 14.76 -3.76
C ILE A 95 -11.79 14.84 -4.28
N LEU A 96 -10.89 15.11 -3.34
CA LEU A 96 -9.44 15.19 -3.57
C LEU A 96 -8.84 13.79 -3.79
N PHE A 97 -8.00 13.67 -4.81
CA PHE A 97 -7.05 12.58 -4.98
C PHE A 97 -5.71 13.12 -5.50
N TYR A 98 -4.71 12.25 -5.57
CA TYR A 98 -3.36 12.60 -6.02
C TYR A 98 -2.96 11.82 -7.27
N LYS A 99 -2.15 12.44 -8.13
CA LYS A 99 -1.37 11.76 -9.17
C LYS A 99 0.12 11.84 -8.81
N PRO A 100 0.95 10.85 -9.14
CA PRO A 100 2.39 10.97 -8.95
C PRO A 100 2.96 12.03 -9.89
N ALA A 101 4.11 12.63 -9.53
CA ALA A 101 4.76 13.63 -10.38
C ALA A 101 5.19 13.05 -11.76
N THR A 102 5.43 11.75 -11.85
CA THR A 102 5.76 11.02 -13.10
C THR A 102 4.58 10.95 -14.09
N ALA A 103 3.34 11.17 -13.63
CA ALA A 103 2.20 11.32 -14.52
C ALA A 103 2.30 12.62 -15.35
N LEU A 104 3.00 13.66 -14.87
CA LEU A 104 3.13 14.91 -15.61
C LEU A 104 4.05 14.72 -16.83
N THR A 105 3.58 15.13 -18.00
CA THR A 105 4.41 15.21 -19.21
C THR A 105 4.09 16.47 -20.03
N GLY A 106 4.91 16.75 -21.04
CA GLY A 106 4.92 18.01 -21.77
C GLY A 106 3.83 18.17 -22.84
N PRO A 107 3.84 19.30 -23.55
CA PRO A 107 2.72 19.75 -24.37
C PRO A 107 2.58 19.06 -25.74
N SER A 108 3.66 18.42 -26.19
CA SER A 108 3.76 17.69 -27.46
C SER A 108 4.06 16.20 -27.26
N ASP A 109 4.14 15.77 -26.00
CA ASP A 109 4.67 14.46 -25.64
C ASP A 109 3.55 13.41 -25.76
N PRO A 110 3.88 12.15 -26.12
CA PRO A 110 2.88 11.11 -26.31
C PRO A 110 2.30 10.65 -24.97
N ILE A 111 1.01 10.32 -24.95
CA ILE A 111 0.36 9.66 -23.82
C ILE A 111 0.64 8.15 -23.95
N THR A 112 1.61 7.65 -23.18
CA THR A 112 1.99 6.24 -23.18
C THR A 112 0.96 5.40 -22.42
N ILE A 113 0.46 4.32 -23.02
CA ILE A 113 -0.48 3.40 -22.38
C ILE A 113 0.27 2.12 -21.96
N PRO A 114 0.55 1.88 -20.67
CA PRO A 114 1.21 0.66 -20.22
C PRO A 114 0.32 -0.58 -20.42
N PRO A 115 0.87 -1.80 -20.59
CA PRO A 115 0.10 -3.01 -20.95
C PRO A 115 -1.13 -3.26 -20.07
N ILE A 116 -0.97 -3.13 -18.75
CA ILE A 116 -2.04 -3.23 -17.74
C ILE A 116 -3.27 -2.33 -18.02
N ALA A 117 -3.06 -1.21 -18.69
CA ALA A 117 -4.04 -0.20 -19.07
C ALA A 117 -4.51 -0.29 -20.54
N GLN A 118 -4.07 -1.32 -21.29
CA GLN A 118 -4.60 -1.64 -22.61
C GLN A 118 -5.83 -2.58 -22.49
N THR A 119 -5.90 -3.36 -21.41
CA THR A 119 -7.02 -4.29 -21.13
C THR A 119 -8.33 -3.57 -20.82
N GLY A 120 -9.41 -3.90 -21.54
CA GLY A 120 -10.77 -3.38 -21.29
C GLY A 120 -11.16 -2.11 -22.06
N SER A 121 -10.19 -1.37 -22.63
CA SER A 121 -10.43 -0.26 -23.57
C SER A 121 -11.33 0.88 -23.04
N THR A 122 -11.24 1.23 -21.76
CA THR A 122 -11.99 2.36 -21.16
C THR A 122 -11.11 3.59 -20.85
N LEU A 123 -10.20 3.91 -21.79
CA LEU A 123 -9.34 5.09 -21.75
C LEU A 123 -10.10 6.36 -22.12
N ASP A 124 -9.95 7.40 -21.31
CA ASP A 124 -10.77 8.61 -21.35
C ASP A 124 -9.94 9.90 -21.20
N TYR A 125 -10.50 11.00 -21.70
CA TYR A 125 -9.94 12.35 -21.68
C TYR A 125 -10.73 13.26 -20.73
N GLU A 126 -10.02 14.13 -20.03
CA GLU A 126 -10.58 15.04 -19.04
C GLU A 126 -9.85 16.38 -19.13
N CYS A 127 -10.29 17.31 -19.99
CA CYS A 127 -9.68 18.64 -20.00
C CYS A 127 -9.98 19.37 -18.70
N GLU A 128 -8.95 19.94 -18.09
CA GLU A 128 -9.02 20.66 -16.82
C GLU A 128 -8.32 22.01 -16.87
N LEU A 129 -8.79 22.94 -16.02
CA LEU A 129 -8.00 24.08 -15.61
C LEU A 129 -6.99 23.61 -14.54
N VAL A 130 -5.72 23.95 -14.74
CA VAL A 130 -4.64 23.63 -13.81
C VAL A 130 -4.17 24.92 -13.13
N VAL A 131 -4.15 24.92 -11.81
CA VAL A 131 -3.65 26.02 -10.97
C VAL A 131 -2.26 25.66 -10.44
N VAL A 132 -1.32 26.60 -10.51
CA VAL A 132 0.04 26.41 -9.95
C VAL A 132 0.22 27.32 -8.74
N ILE A 133 0.56 26.75 -7.60
CA ILE A 133 0.85 27.48 -6.37
C ILE A 133 2.25 28.11 -6.46
N GLY A 134 2.33 29.41 -6.17
CA GLY A 134 3.54 30.22 -6.24
C GLY A 134 4.08 30.70 -4.89
N LYS A 135 3.29 30.62 -3.83
CA LYS A 135 3.67 30.94 -2.44
C LYS A 135 3.19 29.84 -1.51
N GLN A 136 3.86 29.65 -0.39
CA GLN A 136 3.35 28.78 0.68
C GLN A 136 2.02 29.33 1.23
N ALA A 137 0.99 28.48 1.29
CA ALA A 137 -0.34 28.81 1.80
C ALA A 137 -0.77 27.78 2.85
N THR A 138 -1.12 28.25 4.05
CA THR A 138 -1.64 27.44 5.17
C THR A 138 -2.83 28.20 5.76
N ASP A 139 -3.95 27.51 5.99
CA ASP A 139 -5.19 28.04 6.60
C ASP A 139 -5.73 29.35 5.94
N VAL A 140 -5.55 29.52 4.63
CA VAL A 140 -5.81 30.77 3.90
C VAL A 140 -7.31 30.98 3.61
N SER A 141 -7.77 32.24 3.64
CA SER A 141 -9.15 32.63 3.33
C SER A 141 -9.51 32.50 1.84
N GLU A 142 -10.81 32.42 1.51
CA GLU A 142 -11.25 32.50 0.11
C GLU A 142 -10.95 33.86 -0.56
N GLU A 143 -10.79 34.93 0.22
CA GLU A 143 -10.52 36.29 -0.29
C GLU A 143 -9.04 36.45 -0.68
N ASP A 144 -8.13 35.90 0.12
CA ASP A 144 -6.68 35.96 -0.10
C ASP A 144 -6.17 34.86 -1.04
N ALA A 145 -6.92 33.76 -1.21
CA ALA A 145 -6.52 32.55 -1.92
C ALA A 145 -5.80 32.75 -3.28
N LEU A 146 -6.19 33.75 -4.08
CA LEU A 146 -5.57 33.98 -5.40
C LEU A 146 -4.19 34.63 -5.34
N ASP A 147 -3.83 35.29 -4.24
CA ASP A 147 -2.51 35.92 -4.09
C ASP A 147 -1.37 34.92 -3.89
N TYR A 148 -1.71 33.64 -3.67
CA TYR A 148 -0.78 32.51 -3.55
C TYR A 148 -0.59 31.76 -4.87
N VAL A 149 -1.35 32.10 -5.91
CA VAL A 149 -1.29 31.46 -7.25
C VAL A 149 -0.19 32.11 -8.10
N LEU A 150 0.70 31.29 -8.67
CA LEU A 150 1.69 31.74 -9.68
C LEU A 150 1.00 32.05 -11.00
N GLY A 151 0.09 31.16 -11.41
CA GLY A 151 -0.70 31.28 -12.63
C GLY A 151 -1.44 29.99 -12.95
N TYR A 152 -1.90 29.90 -14.19
CA TYR A 152 -2.80 28.87 -14.68
C TYR A 152 -2.30 28.23 -15.98
N ALA A 153 -2.61 26.95 -16.19
CA ALA A 153 -2.35 26.20 -17.41
C ALA A 153 -3.59 25.37 -17.80
N VAL A 154 -3.56 24.72 -18.97
CA VAL A 154 -4.51 23.63 -19.30
C VAL A 154 -3.84 22.27 -19.07
N GLY A 155 -4.61 21.30 -18.60
CA GLY A 155 -4.18 19.91 -18.43
C GLY A 155 -5.21 18.93 -18.96
N ASN A 156 -4.82 17.66 -19.02
CA ASN A 156 -5.71 16.53 -19.32
C ASN A 156 -5.53 15.47 -18.23
N ASP A 157 -6.57 15.14 -17.48
CA ASP A 157 -6.52 14.08 -16.47
C ASP A 157 -6.88 12.72 -17.10
N VAL A 158 -5.94 12.17 -17.86
CA VAL A 158 -6.11 10.88 -18.56
C VAL A 158 -6.49 9.80 -17.55
N SER A 159 -7.54 9.06 -17.88
CA SER A 159 -8.27 8.19 -16.95
C SER A 159 -8.63 6.86 -17.60
N HIS A 160 -8.51 5.75 -16.87
CA HIS A 160 -8.99 4.43 -17.28
C HIS A 160 -10.15 4.01 -16.37
N ARG A 161 -11.37 3.99 -16.89
CA ARG A 161 -12.57 3.90 -16.04
C ARG A 161 -12.70 2.58 -15.29
N ASP A 162 -12.30 1.46 -15.89
CA ASP A 162 -12.26 0.17 -15.16
C ASP A 162 -11.28 0.18 -13.98
N TRP A 163 -10.08 0.75 -14.15
CA TRP A 163 -9.11 0.88 -13.06
C TRP A 163 -9.53 1.93 -12.03
N GLN A 164 -10.18 3.01 -12.43
CA GLN A 164 -10.70 4.06 -11.53
C GLN A 164 -11.89 3.57 -10.68
N ILE A 165 -12.84 2.83 -11.28
CA ILE A 165 -14.16 2.56 -10.68
C ILE A 165 -14.28 1.10 -10.21
N LYS A 166 -13.80 0.13 -10.98
CA LYS A 166 -14.03 -1.31 -10.71
C LYS A 166 -12.87 -1.97 -9.97
N ARG A 167 -11.62 -1.71 -10.40
CA ARG A 167 -10.42 -2.38 -9.88
C ARG A 167 -9.70 -1.59 -8.77
N GLY A 168 -9.83 -0.27 -8.73
CA GLY A 168 -9.11 0.62 -7.79
C GLY A 168 -9.56 0.60 -6.33
N GLY A 169 -10.49 -0.28 -5.92
CA GLY A 169 -10.92 -0.38 -4.52
C GLY A 169 -11.56 0.89 -3.93
N GLY A 170 -12.10 1.77 -4.78
CA GLY A 170 -12.60 3.10 -4.39
C GLY A 170 -11.56 4.23 -4.46
N GLN A 171 -10.28 3.92 -4.69
CA GLN A 171 -9.21 4.90 -4.89
C GLN A 171 -9.01 5.19 -6.38
N TRP A 172 -9.15 6.46 -6.77
CA TRP A 172 -9.06 6.86 -8.19
C TRP A 172 -7.62 6.98 -8.71
N SER A 173 -6.64 7.16 -7.82
CA SER A 173 -5.23 7.37 -8.19
C SER A 173 -4.64 6.25 -9.05
N LEU A 174 -5.01 4.98 -8.83
CA LEU A 174 -4.51 3.86 -9.64
C LEU A 174 -4.98 3.94 -11.09
N GLY A 175 -6.26 4.27 -11.32
CA GLY A 175 -6.84 4.39 -12.65
C GLY A 175 -6.52 5.68 -13.39
N LYS A 176 -5.69 6.56 -12.82
CA LYS A 176 -5.32 7.85 -13.39
C LYS A 176 -3.80 8.09 -13.42
N GLY A 177 -3.06 7.53 -12.45
CA GLY A 177 -1.70 7.93 -12.10
C GLY A 177 -0.56 7.26 -12.86
N TYR A 178 -0.79 6.63 -14.02
CA TYR A 178 0.29 6.09 -14.84
C TYR A 178 1.17 7.20 -15.44
N ASP A 179 2.39 6.86 -15.86
CA ASP A 179 3.35 7.85 -16.35
C ASP A 179 2.88 8.53 -17.64
N GLY A 180 3.01 9.86 -17.69
CA GLY A 180 2.51 10.69 -18.78
C GLY A 180 0.98 10.89 -18.85
N TRP A 181 0.19 10.47 -17.84
CA TRP A 181 -1.28 10.59 -17.83
C TRP A 181 -1.83 11.92 -17.25
N ALA A 182 -0.97 12.86 -16.91
CA ALA A 182 -1.32 14.25 -16.56
C ALA A 182 -0.59 15.26 -17.48
N PRO A 183 -0.69 15.14 -18.83
CA PRO A 183 0.04 16.01 -19.73
C PRO A 183 -0.53 17.44 -19.71
N TRP A 184 0.32 18.45 -19.65
CA TRP A 184 -0.11 19.81 -19.28
C TRP A 184 0.76 20.94 -19.86
N GLY A 185 0.23 22.18 -19.81
CA GLY A 185 0.89 23.39 -20.30
C GLY A 185 0.07 24.14 -21.35
N PRO A 186 0.66 24.59 -22.47
CA PRO A 186 2.09 24.58 -22.81
C PRO A 186 2.91 25.66 -22.08
N GLY A 187 2.27 26.41 -21.17
CA GLY A 187 2.91 27.40 -20.30
C GLY A 187 1.96 27.86 -19.19
N ILE A 188 2.51 28.49 -18.16
CA ILE A 188 1.78 29.05 -17.02
C ILE A 188 1.49 30.53 -17.31
N VAL A 189 0.23 30.93 -17.29
CA VAL A 189 -0.22 32.31 -17.57
C VAL A 189 -0.77 32.95 -16.30
N THR A 190 -0.29 34.14 -15.98
CA THR A 190 -0.51 34.78 -14.68
C THR A 190 -1.92 35.37 -14.56
N GLY A 191 -2.41 35.54 -13.31
CA GLY A 191 -3.74 36.13 -13.05
C GLY A 191 -3.95 37.49 -13.74
N ALA A 192 -2.93 38.35 -13.73
CA ALA A 192 -2.95 39.65 -14.40
C ALA A 192 -3.08 39.56 -15.93
N ALA A 193 -2.54 38.51 -16.55
CA ALA A 193 -2.70 38.26 -17.99
C ALA A 193 -4.03 37.57 -18.31
N ILE A 194 -4.48 36.62 -17.47
CA ILE A 194 -5.66 35.80 -17.75
C ILE A 194 -6.99 36.54 -17.48
N GLY A 195 -7.02 37.42 -16.48
CA GLY A 195 -8.25 37.95 -15.91
C GLY A 195 -8.92 36.95 -14.97
N ASP A 196 -10.21 36.70 -15.16
CA ASP A 196 -11.00 35.79 -14.32
C ASP A 196 -10.89 34.33 -14.80
N ALA A 197 -10.10 33.53 -14.08
CA ALA A 197 -9.93 32.10 -14.36
C ALA A 197 -11.19 31.25 -14.05
N GLN A 198 -12.13 31.78 -13.25
CA GLN A 198 -13.43 31.13 -12.98
C GLN A 198 -14.43 31.31 -14.14
N ARG A 199 -14.08 32.08 -15.18
CA ARG A 199 -14.97 32.40 -16.32
C ARG A 199 -14.29 32.18 -17.68
N LEU A 200 -13.46 31.14 -17.75
CA LEU A 200 -12.88 30.64 -19.00
C LEU A 200 -13.85 29.67 -19.67
N ARG A 201 -13.79 29.61 -21.00
CA ARG A 201 -14.36 28.48 -21.75
C ARG A 201 -13.34 27.35 -21.78
N ILE A 202 -13.81 26.12 -21.65
CA ILE A 202 -13.00 24.90 -21.53
C ILE A 202 -13.48 23.88 -22.56
N SER A 203 -12.56 23.20 -23.25
CA SER A 203 -12.91 22.38 -24.41
C SER A 203 -11.90 21.28 -24.72
N THR A 204 -12.40 20.20 -25.31
CA THR A 204 -11.60 19.04 -25.75
C THR A 204 -12.03 18.64 -27.15
N LYS A 205 -11.06 18.23 -27.96
CA LYS A 205 -11.28 17.52 -29.22
C LYS A 205 -10.53 16.20 -29.22
N VAL A 206 -11.05 15.22 -29.96
CA VAL A 206 -10.30 14.02 -30.35
C VAL A 206 -10.32 13.96 -31.88
N ASN A 207 -9.15 13.81 -32.50
CA ASN A 207 -8.95 13.83 -33.96
C ASN A 207 -9.61 15.06 -34.64
N GLY A 208 -9.57 16.21 -33.97
CA GLY A 208 -10.19 17.46 -34.42
C GLY A 208 -11.71 17.57 -34.20
N GLN A 209 -12.41 16.50 -33.82
CA GLN A 209 -13.83 16.55 -33.45
C GLN A 209 -14.01 17.01 -32.00
N THR A 210 -14.73 18.11 -31.77
CA THR A 210 -15.04 18.61 -30.42
C THR A 210 -15.94 17.63 -29.65
N VAL A 211 -15.51 17.28 -28.43
CA VAL A 211 -16.19 16.34 -27.53
C VAL A 211 -16.60 17.00 -26.20
N GLN A 212 -15.76 17.88 -25.62
CA GLN A 212 -16.13 18.75 -24.49
C GLN A 212 -16.11 20.22 -24.95
N ASN A 213 -17.08 21.03 -24.48
CA ASN A 213 -17.17 22.46 -24.78
C ASN A 213 -18.08 23.17 -23.74
N GLN A 214 -17.50 23.61 -22.63
CA GLN A 214 -18.20 24.15 -21.47
C GLN A 214 -17.48 25.38 -20.88
N THR A 215 -17.74 25.76 -19.63
CA THR A 215 -17.12 26.91 -18.93
C THR A 215 -16.67 26.54 -17.52
N THR A 216 -15.55 27.11 -17.06
CA THR A 216 -15.05 26.95 -15.68
C THR A 216 -15.99 27.58 -14.64
N ALA A 217 -17.02 28.31 -15.07
CA ALA A 217 -18.06 28.85 -14.19
C ALA A 217 -19.05 27.79 -13.66
N ASP A 218 -19.00 26.54 -14.15
CA ASP A 218 -19.83 25.41 -13.68
C ASP A 218 -19.16 24.60 -12.53
N MET A 219 -18.03 25.07 -12.01
CA MET A 219 -17.35 24.45 -10.86
C MET A 219 -18.18 24.56 -9.58
N ILE A 220 -18.32 23.43 -8.86
CA ILE A 220 -18.97 23.32 -7.54
C ILE A 220 -18.07 23.94 -6.46
N PHE A 221 -16.77 23.66 -6.52
CA PHE A 221 -15.72 24.27 -5.70
C PHE A 221 -14.82 25.11 -6.62
N GLY A 222 -15.14 26.40 -6.72
CA GLY A 222 -14.33 27.37 -7.46
C GLY A 222 -12.92 27.50 -6.89
N ILE A 223 -12.02 28.13 -7.65
CA ILE A 223 -10.56 28.19 -7.39
C ILE A 223 -10.25 28.73 -5.99
N ARG A 224 -10.95 29.80 -5.56
CA ARG A 224 -10.81 30.42 -4.23
C ARG A 224 -11.12 29.44 -3.11
N LYS A 225 -12.32 28.86 -3.14
CA LYS A 225 -12.80 27.82 -2.22
C LYS A 225 -11.90 26.59 -2.20
N THR A 226 -11.46 26.14 -3.36
CA THR A 226 -10.54 25.01 -3.52
C THR A 226 -9.21 25.28 -2.81
N ILE A 227 -8.54 26.40 -3.07
CA ILE A 227 -7.27 26.74 -2.41
C ILE A 227 -7.46 26.94 -0.90
N SER A 228 -8.51 27.66 -0.49
CA SER A 228 -8.82 27.89 0.92
C SER A 228 -9.00 26.58 1.68
N LEU A 229 -9.89 25.69 1.20
CA LEU A 229 -10.14 24.36 1.78
C LEU A 229 -8.90 23.47 1.76
N LEU A 230 -8.17 23.39 0.64
CA LEU A 230 -6.98 22.54 0.51
C LEU A 230 -5.76 23.06 1.28
N SER A 231 -5.82 24.28 1.83
CA SER A 231 -4.82 24.83 2.74
C SER A 231 -5.13 24.62 4.22
N GLN A 232 -6.37 24.25 4.58
CA GLN A 232 -6.79 24.05 5.98
C GLN A 232 -6.10 22.82 6.57
N GLY A 233 -5.25 23.00 7.57
CA GLY A 233 -4.50 21.93 8.24
C GLY A 233 -3.53 21.15 7.32
N THR A 234 -3.33 21.58 6.08
CA THR A 234 -2.40 20.97 5.11
C THR A 234 -1.82 22.06 4.23
N THR A 235 -0.56 22.41 4.48
CA THR A 235 0.15 23.44 3.69
C THR A 235 0.15 23.11 2.20
N LEU A 236 -0.18 24.10 1.37
CA LEU A 236 0.15 24.17 -0.05
C LEU A 236 1.51 24.85 -0.19
N VAL A 237 2.41 24.29 -0.99
CA VAL A 237 3.79 24.81 -1.18
C VAL A 237 4.02 25.32 -2.61
N PRO A 238 4.99 26.22 -2.84
CA PRO A 238 5.37 26.61 -4.20
C PRO A 238 5.76 25.38 -5.02
N GLY A 239 5.14 25.22 -6.19
CA GLY A 239 5.27 24.01 -7.02
C GLY A 239 4.19 22.95 -6.78
N ASP A 240 3.23 23.16 -5.88
CA ASP A 240 1.99 22.38 -5.88
C ASP A 240 1.14 22.72 -7.11
N ILE A 241 0.62 21.67 -7.75
CA ILE A 241 -0.21 21.74 -8.94
C ILE A 241 -1.61 21.22 -8.56
N ILE A 242 -2.65 21.99 -8.89
CA ILE A 242 -4.05 21.63 -8.62
C ILE A 242 -4.82 21.51 -9.94
N PHE A 243 -5.16 20.28 -10.30
CA PHE A 243 -6.14 19.90 -11.32
C PHE A 243 -7.56 20.10 -10.74
N THR A 244 -8.35 20.97 -11.37
CA THR A 244 -9.58 21.52 -10.78
C THR A 244 -10.89 20.85 -11.21
N GLY A 245 -10.82 19.70 -11.86
CA GLY A 245 -11.96 18.95 -12.37
C GLY A 245 -12.25 19.20 -13.84
N THR A 246 -12.95 18.25 -14.44
CA THR A 246 -13.36 18.26 -15.85
C THR A 246 -14.88 18.48 -16.03
N PRO A 247 -15.31 19.19 -17.09
CA PRO A 247 -16.72 19.38 -17.41
C PRO A 247 -17.36 18.16 -18.10
N GLU A 248 -18.68 18.21 -18.31
CA GLU A 248 -19.40 17.15 -19.03
C GLU A 248 -18.90 16.94 -20.48
N GLY A 249 -19.14 15.75 -21.01
CA GLY A 249 -18.76 15.33 -22.36
C GLY A 249 -17.54 14.41 -22.43
N VAL A 250 -17.07 13.88 -21.29
CA VAL A 250 -16.01 12.84 -21.24
C VAL A 250 -16.49 11.54 -21.90
N GLY A 251 -15.58 10.73 -22.42
CA GLY A 251 -15.84 9.49 -23.15
C GLY A 251 -16.83 8.54 -22.47
N MET A 252 -16.77 8.41 -21.15
CA MET A 252 -17.69 7.61 -20.34
C MET A 252 -19.14 8.16 -20.28
N GLY A 253 -19.31 9.48 -20.25
CA GLY A 253 -20.62 10.14 -20.11
C GLY A 253 -21.40 10.25 -21.41
N ARG A 254 -20.68 10.28 -22.54
CA ARG A 254 -21.24 10.37 -23.89
C ARG A 254 -22.10 9.18 -24.27
N LYS A 255 -23.07 9.42 -25.16
CA LYS A 255 -23.99 8.41 -25.71
C LYS A 255 -24.02 8.53 -27.24
N PRO A 256 -23.39 7.61 -28.00
CA PRO A 256 -22.54 6.51 -27.54
C PRO A 256 -21.26 6.99 -26.84
N GLN A 257 -20.66 6.11 -26.03
CA GLN A 257 -19.37 6.36 -25.38
C GLN A 257 -18.24 6.48 -26.40
N VAL A 258 -17.20 7.25 -26.07
CA VAL A 258 -16.08 7.55 -26.98
C VAL A 258 -14.76 7.40 -26.22
N TRP A 259 -14.15 6.22 -26.30
CA TRP A 259 -12.87 5.90 -25.68
C TRP A 259 -11.69 6.22 -26.61
N LEU A 260 -10.55 6.58 -26.01
CA LEU A 260 -9.28 6.82 -26.71
C LEU A 260 -8.66 5.52 -27.22
N LYS A 261 -7.96 5.62 -28.35
CA LYS A 261 -7.29 4.52 -29.05
C LYS A 261 -5.86 4.87 -29.43
N ASP A 262 -5.08 3.85 -29.79
CA ASP A 262 -3.75 4.04 -30.36
C ASP A 262 -3.79 4.97 -31.59
N GLY A 263 -2.88 5.94 -31.62
CA GLY A 263 -2.76 6.91 -32.71
C GLY A 263 -3.76 8.08 -32.68
N ASP A 264 -4.71 8.15 -31.74
CA ASP A 264 -5.60 9.30 -31.56
C ASP A 264 -4.81 10.57 -31.17
N VAL A 265 -5.28 11.73 -31.65
CA VAL A 265 -4.77 13.05 -31.25
C VAL A 265 -5.81 13.77 -30.40
N VAL A 266 -5.50 13.96 -29.12
CA VAL A 266 -6.37 14.67 -28.17
C VAL A 266 -5.91 16.12 -28.06
N GLU A 267 -6.80 17.07 -28.35
CA GLU A 267 -6.55 18.50 -28.17
C GLU A 267 -7.36 19.05 -26.99
N VAL A 268 -6.69 19.41 -25.89
CA VAL A 268 -7.33 20.12 -24.77
C VAL A 268 -7.07 21.62 -24.86
N GLY A 269 -8.04 22.44 -24.46
CA GLY A 269 -7.89 23.88 -24.58
C GLY A 269 -8.86 24.72 -23.75
N LEU A 270 -8.28 25.76 -23.15
CA LEU A 270 -8.99 26.86 -22.51
C LEU A 270 -9.07 28.04 -23.47
N GLU A 271 -10.07 28.91 -23.33
CA GLU A 271 -10.06 30.24 -23.95
C GLU A 271 -10.83 31.29 -23.15
N ASN A 272 -10.47 32.55 -23.37
CA ASN A 272 -11.33 33.70 -23.09
C ASN A 272 -11.26 34.67 -24.29
N GLY A 273 -11.97 35.80 -24.22
CA GLY A 273 -12.01 36.76 -25.34
C GLY A 273 -10.64 37.34 -25.76
N ARG A 274 -9.59 37.19 -24.94
CA ARG A 274 -8.24 37.72 -25.16
C ARG A 274 -7.18 36.65 -25.41
N PHE A 275 -7.29 35.47 -24.79
CA PHE A 275 -6.27 34.40 -24.84
C PHE A 275 -6.87 33.02 -25.12
N ARG A 276 -6.06 32.14 -25.71
CA ARG A 276 -6.34 30.72 -25.89
C ARG A 276 -5.11 29.92 -25.45
N TRP A 277 -5.36 28.71 -24.96
CA TRP A 277 -4.35 27.67 -24.78
C TRP A 277 -4.88 26.48 -25.55
N THR A 278 -4.11 25.93 -26.48
CA THR A 278 -4.47 24.68 -27.15
C THR A 278 -3.26 23.77 -27.16
N GLN A 279 -3.46 22.61 -26.56
CA GLN A 279 -2.53 21.52 -26.47
C GLN A 279 -2.90 20.47 -27.53
N SER A 280 -1.96 19.66 -28.00
CA SER A 280 -2.25 18.58 -28.95
C SER A 280 -1.35 17.38 -28.64
N PHE A 281 -1.89 16.32 -28.03
CA PHE A 281 -1.12 15.14 -27.64
C PHE A 281 -0.94 14.18 -28.83
N GLY A 282 0.30 13.75 -29.04
CA GLY A 282 0.70 13.01 -30.24
C GLY A 282 0.64 11.49 -30.12
N LYS A 283 0.65 10.82 -31.28
CA LYS A 283 0.60 9.36 -31.43
C LYS A 283 1.45 8.60 -30.41
N SER A 284 0.78 7.79 -29.60
CA SER A 284 1.37 6.61 -28.97
C SER A 284 2.20 5.81 -29.97
N HIS A 285 3.35 5.29 -29.52
CA HIS A 285 4.20 4.40 -30.29
C HIS A 285 4.60 3.25 -29.38
N LEU A 286 3.95 2.10 -29.55
CA LEU A 286 4.44 0.85 -28.96
C LEU A 286 5.78 0.49 -29.62
N ARG A 287 6.82 0.29 -28.80
CA ARG A 287 8.13 -0.19 -29.22
C ARG A 287 8.50 -1.45 -28.45
N THR A 288 8.13 -2.59 -29.01
CA THR A 288 8.84 -3.85 -28.78
C THR A 288 9.75 -4.07 -29.98
N ILE A 289 11.07 -4.02 -29.77
CA ILE A 289 12.07 -4.50 -30.73
C ILE A 289 13.13 -5.25 -29.92
N SER A 290 13.33 -6.52 -30.25
CA SER A 290 14.32 -7.40 -29.64
C SER A 290 15.75 -7.07 -30.09
N MET A 291 16.73 -7.62 -29.38
CA MET A 291 18.15 -7.39 -29.67
C MET A 291 18.54 -7.82 -31.09
N SER A 292 19.35 -6.99 -31.76
CA SER A 292 20.37 -7.49 -32.69
C SER A 292 21.59 -6.56 -32.66
N VAL A 293 22.75 -7.12 -32.30
CA VAL A 293 24.03 -6.42 -32.38
C VAL A 293 24.62 -6.67 -33.76
N THR A 294 24.81 -5.61 -34.55
CA THR A 294 25.74 -5.62 -35.69
C THR A 294 26.51 -4.30 -35.73
N MET A 295 27.83 -4.42 -35.70
CA MET A 295 28.76 -3.30 -35.79
C MET A 295 29.29 -3.21 -37.22
N THR A 296 29.12 -2.07 -37.90
CA THR A 296 29.79 -1.82 -39.18
C THR A 296 30.12 -0.34 -39.32
N LEU A 297 31.40 -0.04 -39.52
CA LEU A 297 31.93 1.29 -39.82
C LEU A 297 31.76 1.61 -41.31
N LEU A 298 31.58 2.90 -41.61
CA LEU A 298 31.94 3.62 -42.84
C LEU A 298 31.60 5.10 -42.52
N GLU A 299 32.54 5.87 -41.95
CA GLU A 299 33.61 6.59 -42.66
C GLU A 299 33.09 7.57 -43.72
N MET A 300 33.23 8.86 -43.43
CA MET A 300 33.92 9.81 -44.32
C MET A 300 34.37 11.02 -43.48
N GLU A 301 35.69 11.22 -43.41
CA GLU A 301 36.35 12.50 -43.10
C GLU A 301 36.26 13.40 -44.37
N GLU A 302 36.74 14.64 -44.51
CA GLU A 302 37.60 15.60 -43.79
C GLU A 302 36.82 16.96 -43.78
N ASP A 303 37.28 18.14 -43.33
CA ASP A 303 38.62 18.67 -43.11
C ASP A 303 38.54 19.93 -42.22
N PHE A 304 39.50 20.16 -41.31
CA PHE A 304 40.04 21.47 -40.92
C PHE A 304 41.07 21.35 -39.79
N THR A 305 42.34 21.24 -40.15
CA THR A 305 43.46 21.59 -39.27
C THR A 305 44.19 22.80 -39.83
N ASP A 306 44.45 23.83 -39.02
CA ASP A 306 45.75 23.98 -38.32
C ASP A 306 45.80 25.33 -37.53
N LEU A 307 46.87 25.54 -36.78
CA LEU A 307 47.42 26.80 -36.27
C LEU A 307 46.75 27.50 -35.07
N THR A 308 47.18 27.02 -33.88
CA THR A 308 47.69 27.85 -32.76
C THR A 308 46.76 28.87 -32.08
N ILE A 309 46.36 28.56 -30.85
CA ILE A 309 45.93 29.55 -29.85
C ILE A 309 47.18 30.06 -29.09
N PRO A 310 47.36 31.39 -28.89
CA PRO A 310 48.46 31.93 -28.09
C PRO A 310 48.41 31.50 -26.62
N ALA A 311 49.58 31.22 -26.04
CA ALA A 311 49.71 30.87 -24.63
C ALA A 311 49.66 32.11 -23.72
N ASP A 312 48.46 32.59 -23.36
CA ASP A 312 48.33 33.69 -22.38
C ASP A 312 46.94 33.83 -21.69
N TYR A 313 46.20 32.75 -21.37
CA TYR A 313 44.97 32.88 -20.55
C TYR A 313 44.52 31.67 -19.67
N ILE A 314 45.42 31.01 -18.94
CA ILE A 314 45.00 30.20 -17.76
C ILE A 314 45.92 30.51 -16.56
N LYS A 315 45.37 31.19 -15.55
CA LYS A 315 45.94 31.35 -14.21
C LYS A 315 44.83 31.48 -13.16
N PHE A 316 44.32 30.36 -12.64
CA PHE A 316 43.85 30.31 -11.26
C PHE A 316 43.84 28.86 -10.75
N TYR A 317 44.32 28.68 -9.51
CA TYR A 317 44.62 27.41 -8.83
C TYR A 317 45.64 26.50 -9.52
N GLY A 318 46.60 26.01 -8.72
CA GLY A 318 47.70 25.16 -9.15
C GLY A 318 47.95 24.03 -8.15
N ASP A 319 48.74 23.06 -8.60
CA ASP A 319 49.11 21.81 -7.93
C ASP A 319 49.47 21.95 -6.42
N PRO A 320 48.78 21.22 -5.50
CA PRO A 320 49.04 21.30 -4.05
C PRO A 320 50.40 20.76 -3.58
N LEU A 321 51.14 19.98 -4.38
CA LEU A 321 52.24 19.14 -3.87
C LEU A 321 53.66 19.77 -3.95
N SER A 322 53.76 21.09 -4.14
CA SER A 322 55.04 21.78 -4.42
C SER A 322 55.68 22.54 -3.24
N LEU A 323 55.12 22.48 -2.02
CA LEU A 323 55.51 23.34 -0.89
C LEU A 323 56.36 22.67 0.23
N VAL A 324 57.07 21.58 -0.07
CA VAL A 324 58.00 20.91 0.89
C VAL A 324 59.42 20.81 0.31
N ALA A 325 60.03 21.95 -0.04
CA ALA A 325 61.42 22.00 -0.50
C ALA A 325 62.13 23.33 -0.16
N GLY A 326 62.94 23.33 0.91
CA GLY A 326 64.05 24.26 1.13
C GLY A 326 63.74 25.61 1.78
N LEU A 327 64.09 25.74 3.07
CA LEU A 327 64.34 27.05 3.70
C LEU A 327 65.39 26.97 4.85
N ASP A 328 66.49 26.26 4.62
CA ASP A 328 67.64 26.19 5.52
C ASP A 328 68.55 27.42 5.39
N SER A 329 68.33 28.45 6.22
CA SER A 329 69.40 29.39 6.63
C SER A 329 69.02 30.27 7.83
N ALA A 330 69.74 30.16 8.94
CA ALA A 330 69.66 31.08 10.08
C ALA A 330 70.62 32.29 9.91
N PRO A 331 70.52 33.34 10.75
CA PRO A 331 71.23 33.29 12.03
C PRO A 331 70.48 33.91 13.24
N THR A 332 71.03 33.70 14.44
CA THR A 332 70.40 33.97 15.75
C THR A 332 71.07 35.08 16.57
N GLN A 333 70.28 35.93 17.25
CA GLN A 333 70.58 36.73 18.46
C GLN A 333 69.23 37.16 19.09
N TRP A 334 68.97 37.21 20.42
CA TRP A 334 69.83 37.22 21.61
C TRP A 334 69.26 36.42 22.81
N LYS A 335 70.08 36.31 23.88
CA LYS A 335 69.81 35.71 25.21
C LYS A 335 68.63 36.42 25.92
N GLY A 336 67.90 35.88 26.90
CA GLY A 336 68.04 34.67 27.76
C GLY A 336 67.40 34.98 29.15
N LYS A 337 67.13 34.06 30.09
CA LYS A 337 67.57 32.66 30.32
C LYS A 337 66.48 31.92 31.14
N GLY A 338 66.45 30.59 31.11
CA GLY A 338 65.66 29.74 32.03
C GLY A 338 66.19 28.29 31.99
N LYS A 339 66.12 27.53 33.10
CA LYS A 339 66.67 26.16 33.17
C LYS A 339 65.80 25.16 32.40
N ALA A 340 66.44 24.17 31.78
CA ALA A 340 65.80 23.06 31.08
C ALA A 340 65.96 21.72 31.82
N VAL A 341 65.09 20.77 31.49
CA VAL A 341 65.32 19.32 31.56
C VAL A 341 65.16 18.78 30.13
N GLY A 342 65.92 17.76 29.75
CA GLY A 342 66.01 17.28 28.37
C GLY A 342 64.84 16.39 27.92
N PRO A 343 64.67 16.17 26.61
CA PRO A 343 63.58 15.37 26.05
C PRO A 343 63.84 13.86 26.12
N SER A 344 62.77 13.10 26.22
CA SER A 344 62.72 11.69 25.79
C SER A 344 61.80 11.57 24.57
N VAL A 345 62.12 10.60 23.71
CA VAL A 345 61.25 10.13 22.64
C VAL A 345 59.96 9.58 23.25
N ASP A 346 58.81 9.90 22.66
CA ASP A 346 57.81 8.92 22.23
C ASP A 346 56.90 9.58 21.17
N ASP A 347 56.51 8.78 20.17
CA ASP A 347 55.78 9.21 18.98
C ASP A 347 54.36 8.61 19.01
N GLU A 348 53.55 9.14 19.92
CA GLU A 348 52.14 8.75 20.08
C GLU A 348 51.21 9.95 19.85
N GLN A 349 50.30 9.79 18.88
CA GLN A 349 49.02 10.50 18.91
C GLN A 349 48.31 10.16 20.23
N PRO A 350 47.54 11.08 20.85
CA PRO A 350 46.86 10.80 22.11
C PRO A 350 46.00 9.54 21.94
N PRO A 351 46.17 8.51 22.81
CA PRO A 351 45.59 7.21 22.58
C PRO A 351 44.07 7.30 22.55
N VAL A 352 43.44 6.61 21.59
CA VAL A 352 41.98 6.53 21.45
C VAL A 352 41.41 5.58 22.49
N THR A 353 41.51 5.98 23.76
CA THR A 353 41.04 5.23 24.93
C THR A 353 39.85 5.97 25.56
N ALA A 354 38.76 5.23 25.79
CA ALA A 354 37.48 5.76 26.26
C ALA A 354 36.84 6.83 25.35
N VAL A 355 36.61 6.48 24.08
CA VAL A 355 35.31 6.83 23.48
C VAL A 355 34.25 6.14 24.35
N GLU A 356 33.38 6.90 25.00
CA GLU A 356 32.21 6.34 25.70
C GLU A 356 31.43 5.48 24.71
N GLU A 357 31.01 4.26 25.08
CA GLU A 357 30.38 3.33 24.14
C GLU A 357 29.05 3.91 23.63
N VAL A 358 29.10 4.57 22.47
CA VAL A 358 27.99 5.39 21.99
C VAL A 358 26.78 4.52 21.72
N ASP A 359 25.71 4.78 22.48
CA ASP A 359 24.41 4.14 22.33
C ASP A 359 23.69 4.69 21.11
N TRP A 360 24.18 4.29 19.94
CA TRP A 360 23.70 4.61 18.60
C TRP A 360 22.19 4.37 18.44
N THR A 361 21.59 3.49 19.25
CA THR A 361 20.15 3.19 19.23
C THR A 361 19.28 4.38 19.67
N LYS A 362 19.86 5.39 20.32
CA LYS A 362 19.20 6.66 20.68
C LYS A 362 19.18 7.70 19.55
N TYR A 363 19.95 7.48 18.49
CA TYR A 363 20.03 8.36 17.33
C TYR A 363 19.20 7.79 16.18
N ASN A 364 18.67 8.66 15.31
CA ASN A 364 17.97 8.25 14.09
C ASN A 364 18.98 7.80 13.01
N PRO A 365 18.60 6.91 12.07
CA PRO A 365 19.43 6.59 10.92
C PRO A 365 19.63 7.80 10.00
N PRO A 366 20.80 7.92 9.34
CA PRO A 366 21.07 8.97 8.34
C PRO A 366 20.04 8.99 7.21
N ALA A 367 19.60 10.18 6.80
CA ALA A 367 18.68 10.34 5.67
C ALA A 367 19.24 9.77 4.35
N ALA A 368 20.57 9.76 4.20
CA ALA A 368 21.26 9.13 3.09
C ALA A 368 20.92 7.63 2.94
N LEU A 369 20.72 6.88 4.03
CA LEU A 369 20.46 5.42 3.95
C LEU A 369 19.10 5.10 3.29
N HIS A 370 18.15 6.04 3.35
CA HIS A 370 16.84 5.95 2.68
C HIS A 370 16.86 6.35 1.20
N THR A 371 17.97 6.92 0.70
CA THR A 371 18.05 7.52 -0.64
C THR A 371 18.33 6.47 -1.71
N THR A 372 17.51 6.40 -2.78
CA THR A 372 17.63 5.41 -3.86
C THR A 372 17.77 6.07 -5.24
N PRO A 373 18.97 6.55 -5.65
CA PRO A 373 19.09 7.50 -6.76
C PRO A 373 18.69 6.98 -8.15
N ASN A 374 18.96 5.70 -8.45
CA ASN A 374 18.80 5.11 -9.79
C ASN A 374 18.30 3.65 -9.76
N PHE A 375 17.67 3.21 -8.68
CA PHE A 375 17.25 1.80 -8.51
C PHE A 375 15.76 1.64 -8.80
N HIS A 376 15.45 1.03 -9.94
CA HIS A 376 14.09 0.71 -10.40
C HIS A 376 13.68 -0.75 -10.13
N ASP A 377 14.51 -1.50 -9.40
CA ASP A 377 14.23 -2.90 -9.09
C ASP A 377 13.44 -3.01 -7.77
N ASP A 378 12.24 -3.58 -7.85
CA ASP A 378 11.29 -3.65 -6.74
C ASP A 378 11.84 -4.43 -5.53
N VAL A 379 12.70 -5.43 -5.75
CA VAL A 379 13.36 -6.19 -4.69
C VAL A 379 14.30 -5.29 -3.89
N LEU A 380 15.12 -4.49 -4.57
CA LEU A 380 16.05 -3.57 -3.90
C LEU A 380 15.28 -2.49 -3.14
N VAL A 381 14.25 -1.90 -3.77
CA VAL A 381 13.40 -0.87 -3.14
C VAL A 381 12.65 -1.40 -1.91
N HIS A 382 12.25 -2.67 -1.91
CA HIS A 382 11.70 -3.34 -0.73
C HIS A 382 12.76 -3.50 0.38
N ILE A 383 13.89 -4.14 0.06
CA ILE A 383 15.01 -4.38 1.00
C ILE A 383 15.48 -3.08 1.66
N ILE A 384 15.61 -2.00 0.89
CA ILE A 384 16.11 -0.69 1.35
C ILE A 384 15.20 -0.06 2.42
N LYS A 385 13.88 -0.24 2.31
CA LYS A 385 12.90 0.23 3.29
C LYS A 385 12.84 -0.72 4.50
N THR A 386 12.57 -2.00 4.23
CA THR A 386 12.28 -2.99 5.27
C THR A 386 13.49 -3.35 6.14
N SER A 387 14.73 -3.20 5.65
CA SER A 387 15.94 -3.35 6.50
C SER A 387 15.98 -2.34 7.66
N ILE A 388 15.62 -1.07 7.40
CA ILE A 388 15.62 -0.03 8.43
C ILE A 388 14.47 -0.28 9.42
N ASP A 389 13.28 -0.66 8.93
CA ASP A 389 12.13 -1.03 9.77
C ASP A 389 12.45 -2.24 10.67
N ARG A 390 13.11 -3.29 10.14
CA ARG A 390 13.56 -4.47 10.90
C ARG A 390 14.52 -4.09 12.03
N ILE A 391 15.49 -3.21 11.77
CA ILE A 391 16.46 -2.76 12.80
C ILE A 391 15.78 -1.87 13.84
N GLN A 392 14.92 -0.93 13.44
CA GLN A 392 14.17 -0.11 14.40
C GLN A 392 13.27 -0.98 15.30
N ALA A 393 12.61 -2.00 14.74
CA ALA A 393 11.84 -2.97 15.50
C ALA A 393 12.71 -3.82 16.46
N ARG A 394 13.91 -4.24 16.03
CA ARG A 394 14.92 -4.93 16.86
C ARG A 394 15.37 -4.05 18.04
N ASN A 395 15.84 -2.84 17.75
CA ASN A 395 16.31 -1.89 18.76
C ASN A 395 15.21 -1.54 19.77
N ALA A 396 13.98 -1.29 19.31
CA ALA A 396 12.85 -1.03 20.20
C ALA A 396 12.44 -2.25 21.05
N ALA A 397 12.68 -3.47 20.58
CA ALA A 397 12.45 -4.69 21.38
C ALA A 397 13.56 -4.88 22.43
N GLU A 398 14.81 -4.59 22.09
CA GLU A 398 15.91 -4.60 23.06
C GLU A 398 15.75 -3.52 24.13
N HIS A 399 15.36 -2.30 23.77
CA HIS A 399 15.15 -1.21 24.73
C HIS A 399 14.10 -1.61 25.78
N ARG A 400 12.93 -2.09 25.34
CA ARG A 400 11.88 -2.61 26.24
C ARG A 400 12.38 -3.74 27.15
N LYS A 401 13.23 -4.64 26.64
CA LYS A 401 13.81 -5.72 27.44
C LYS A 401 14.81 -5.20 28.48
N ARG A 402 15.62 -4.19 28.14
CA ARG A 402 16.53 -3.52 29.08
C ARG A 402 15.75 -2.76 30.17
N GLU A 403 14.64 -2.10 29.81
CA GLU A 403 13.72 -1.46 30.76
C GLU A 403 13.07 -2.49 31.71
N GLU A 404 12.57 -3.62 31.19
CA GLU A 404 12.04 -4.73 32.01
C GLU A 404 13.10 -5.33 32.95
N GLU A 405 14.35 -5.46 32.48
CA GLU A 405 15.48 -5.97 33.29
C GLU A 405 15.94 -4.95 34.36
N GLU A 406 15.92 -3.65 34.06
CA GLU A 406 16.25 -2.61 35.03
C GLU A 406 15.13 -2.44 36.08
N GLU A 407 13.86 -2.54 35.67
CA GLU A 407 12.72 -2.51 36.59
C GLU A 407 12.72 -3.75 37.50
N GLN A 408 13.09 -4.93 36.98
CA GLN A 408 13.33 -6.13 37.79
C GLN A 408 14.53 -5.96 38.74
N ARG A 409 15.64 -5.35 38.28
CA ARG A 409 16.79 -5.03 39.15
C ARG A 409 16.37 -4.12 40.30
N LYS A 410 15.64 -3.04 40.03
CA LYS A 410 15.13 -2.10 41.05
C LYS A 410 14.26 -2.83 42.07
N LYS A 411 13.28 -3.64 41.61
CA LYS A 411 12.43 -4.49 42.47
C LYS A 411 13.20 -5.56 43.26
N SER A 412 14.36 -6.01 42.77
CA SER A 412 15.24 -6.94 43.49
C SER A 412 16.21 -6.27 44.48
N SER A 413 16.26 -4.94 44.50
CA SER A 413 17.21 -4.15 45.31
C SER A 413 16.60 -3.44 46.52
N GLU A 414 15.28 -3.55 46.72
CA GLU A 414 14.62 -3.09 47.96
C GLU A 414 15.00 -4.03 49.13
N PRO A 415 15.57 -3.53 50.24
CA PRO A 415 16.05 -4.41 51.32
C PRO A 415 14.89 -4.94 52.18
N THR A 416 14.62 -6.24 52.12
CA THR A 416 13.79 -6.93 53.13
C THR A 416 14.56 -7.05 54.45
N THR A 417 14.16 -6.26 55.45
CA THR A 417 14.65 -6.37 56.84
C THR A 417 13.89 -7.46 57.60
N PRO A 418 14.56 -8.48 58.16
CA PRO A 418 13.91 -9.49 59.01
C PRO A 418 13.89 -9.08 60.50
N ASP A 419 12.72 -9.27 61.11
CA ASP A 419 12.43 -9.58 62.52
C ASP A 419 13.30 -8.99 63.66
N SER A 420 12.69 -8.09 64.42
CA SER A 420 12.84 -8.04 65.89
C SER A 420 11.55 -7.55 66.55
N GLU A 421 11.05 -8.28 67.54
CA GLU A 421 9.84 -7.93 68.29
C GLU A 421 10.09 -6.86 69.38
N GLU A 422 8.98 -6.44 70.01
CA GLU A 422 8.86 -5.71 71.28
C GLU A 422 9.08 -4.17 71.36
N ASP A 423 8.30 -3.61 72.28
CA ASP A 423 8.45 -2.36 73.04
C ASP A 423 7.95 -0.97 72.56
N ALA A 424 7.58 -0.18 73.59
CA ALA A 424 7.38 1.28 73.65
C ALA A 424 6.16 1.93 72.94
N ALA A 425 5.02 1.93 73.63
CA ALA A 425 3.83 2.71 73.28
C ALA A 425 3.96 4.25 73.45
N ALA A 426 3.07 4.96 72.74
CA ALA A 426 2.50 6.28 73.03
C ALA A 426 3.37 7.56 72.91
N LYS A 427 2.98 8.43 71.96
CA LYS A 427 2.55 9.82 72.27
C LYS A 427 1.73 10.48 71.16
N GLU A 428 0.88 11.41 71.58
CA GLU A 428 0.02 12.27 70.75
C GLU A 428 0.75 13.54 70.24
N PRO A 429 0.19 14.29 69.27
CA PRO A 429 0.93 15.26 68.46
C PRO A 429 1.14 16.63 69.13
N TYR A 430 2.00 17.46 68.53
CA TYR A 430 2.17 18.87 68.88
C TYR A 430 2.07 19.78 67.65
N LEU A 431 1.47 20.95 67.82
CA LEU A 431 1.22 21.95 66.77
C LEU A 431 2.40 22.93 66.61
N PRO A 432 2.68 23.44 65.40
CA PRO A 432 3.54 24.61 65.22
C PRO A 432 2.82 25.90 65.65
N ILE A 433 3.57 26.87 66.16
CA ILE A 433 3.06 28.15 66.73
C ILE A 433 3.30 29.30 65.75
N ILE A 434 2.38 30.27 65.71
CA ILE A 434 2.43 31.48 64.88
C ILE A 434 2.71 32.71 65.76
N ILE A 435 3.71 33.53 65.41
CA ILE A 435 3.81 34.98 65.68
C ILE A 435 4.80 35.63 64.65
N PRO A 436 4.74 36.96 64.38
CA PRO A 436 4.71 37.42 62.97
C PRO A 436 5.65 38.59 62.59
N SER A 437 5.58 38.93 61.29
CA SER A 437 5.71 40.27 60.65
C SER A 437 6.87 41.22 60.99
N ASP A 438 7.60 41.64 59.95
CA ASP A 438 7.88 43.05 59.63
C ASP A 438 8.20 43.20 58.12
N ASP A 439 7.84 44.34 57.51
CA ASP A 439 8.03 44.69 56.08
C ASP A 439 8.22 46.22 55.96
N PRO A 440 9.19 46.72 55.16
CA PRO A 440 8.77 47.49 53.98
C PRO A 440 9.69 47.40 52.73
N GLN A 441 9.07 47.22 51.56
CA GLN A 441 8.98 48.18 50.42
C GLN A 441 10.10 49.25 50.25
N PRO A 442 10.56 49.61 49.02
CA PRO A 442 9.65 50.21 48.00
C PRO A 442 10.02 50.22 46.48
N VAL A 443 9.02 50.62 45.66
CA VAL A 443 9.00 51.21 44.27
C VAL A 443 9.63 50.47 43.06
N SER A 444 9.06 50.42 41.83
CA SER A 444 7.91 51.04 41.10
C SER A 444 8.20 52.26 40.19
N ILE A 445 7.57 52.24 38.98
CA ILE A 445 7.18 53.31 38.01
C ILE A 445 6.75 52.59 36.70
N SER A 446 5.65 52.85 35.98
CA SER A 446 4.46 53.75 36.07
C SER A 446 3.26 53.06 35.37
N GLU A 447 1.99 53.12 35.82
CA GLU A 447 1.00 54.24 35.76
C GLU A 447 0.61 54.66 34.32
N VAL A 448 -0.65 54.89 33.90
CA VAL A 448 -2.03 54.90 34.49
C VAL A 448 -3.02 54.21 33.49
N GLN A 449 -4.37 54.13 33.52
CA GLN A 449 -5.55 54.70 34.24
C GLN A 449 -6.73 53.66 34.10
N ALA A 450 -7.73 53.49 34.99
CA ALA A 450 -8.98 54.26 35.24
C ALA A 450 -9.83 54.64 33.98
N HIS A 451 -11.18 54.54 33.93
CA HIS A 451 -12.22 54.38 34.99
C HIS A 451 -13.62 53.95 34.43
N LEU A 452 -14.46 53.32 35.28
CA LEU A 452 -15.95 53.44 35.40
C LEU A 452 -17.00 52.74 34.47
N ASP A 453 -18.07 52.30 35.16
CA ASP A 453 -19.53 52.26 34.91
C ASP A 453 -20.27 51.29 33.94
N GLU A 454 -21.04 50.40 34.59
CA GLU A 454 -22.49 50.05 34.49
C GLU A 454 -23.26 49.83 33.15
N ALA A 455 -24.00 48.70 33.15
CA ALA A 455 -25.38 48.47 32.69
C ALA A 455 -25.81 48.66 31.21
N GLU A 456 -26.51 47.66 30.64
CA GLU A 456 -27.99 47.60 30.64
C GLU A 456 -28.54 46.22 30.20
N LYS A 457 -29.53 45.71 30.96
CA LYS A 457 -30.75 44.95 30.56
C LYS A 457 -30.61 43.53 29.95
N GLU A 458 -31.39 42.52 30.36
CA GLU A 458 -32.87 42.39 30.45
C GLU A 458 -33.54 42.38 29.05
N ASP A 459 -34.48 41.49 28.71
CA ASP A 459 -35.07 40.40 29.48
C ASP A 459 -35.71 39.31 28.61
N LEU A 460 -35.89 38.10 29.19
CA LEU A 460 -37.15 37.34 29.20
C LEU A 460 -36.97 35.94 29.83
N GLU A 461 -37.00 35.89 31.16
CA GLU A 461 -37.40 34.70 31.93
C GLU A 461 -38.82 34.22 31.53
N ASN A 462 -39.31 33.02 31.83
CA ASN A 462 -39.58 32.43 33.17
C ASN A 462 -40.05 30.94 32.98
N LEU A 463 -40.21 30.05 33.97
CA LEU A 463 -40.45 30.23 35.40
C LEU A 463 -39.97 29.01 36.24
N PHE A 464 -39.33 29.28 37.39
CA PHE A 464 -39.35 28.57 38.71
C PHE A 464 -39.75 27.07 38.82
N SER A 465 -39.18 26.22 39.71
CA SER A 465 -38.09 26.39 40.70
C SER A 465 -37.78 25.08 41.51
N HIS A 466 -36.75 25.16 42.35
CA HIS A 466 -36.59 24.51 43.68
C HIS A 466 -35.94 23.12 43.89
N VAL A 467 -34.98 23.15 44.84
CA VAL A 467 -34.52 22.13 45.82
C VAL A 467 -33.36 21.18 45.46
N THR A 468 -32.44 21.12 46.43
CA THR A 468 -31.15 20.40 46.54
C THR A 468 -31.36 18.93 47.00
N HIS A 469 -30.39 18.03 47.26
CA HIS A 469 -28.95 18.15 47.59
C HIS A 469 -28.22 16.77 47.54
N VAL A 470 -26.94 16.72 47.09
CA VAL A 470 -25.93 15.60 47.28
C VAL A 470 -26.34 14.21 46.67
N SER A 471 -25.50 13.22 46.34
CA SER A 471 -24.10 12.89 46.71
C SER A 471 -23.28 12.20 45.61
N ARG A 472 -21.95 12.12 45.83
CA ARG A 472 -20.96 11.28 45.13
C ARG A 472 -20.14 10.50 46.19
N THR A 473 -19.28 9.54 45.75
CA THR A 473 -18.22 8.84 46.52
C THR A 473 -18.68 7.71 47.48
N PRO A 474 -17.80 6.77 47.95
CA PRO A 474 -16.57 6.18 47.36
C PRO A 474 -16.38 4.64 47.60
N PHE A 475 -15.19 4.11 47.22
CA PHE A 475 -14.57 2.77 47.44
C PHE A 475 -15.17 1.53 46.72
N ASP A 476 -14.46 0.56 46.10
CA ASP A 476 -13.02 0.17 45.91
C ASP A 476 -12.58 -1.15 46.63
N PHE A 477 -11.51 -1.80 46.11
CA PHE A 477 -10.92 -3.12 46.42
C PHE A 477 -11.75 -4.37 46.00
N ASP A 478 -11.19 -5.53 45.60
CA ASP A 478 -9.86 -5.91 45.02
C ASP A 478 -10.01 -7.36 44.47
N THR A 479 -9.52 -7.77 43.29
CA THR A 479 -8.19 -8.40 43.10
C THR A 479 -8.01 -8.89 41.64
N LYS A 480 -6.75 -8.98 41.19
CA LYS A 480 -6.29 -9.81 40.04
C LYS A 480 -5.39 -10.95 40.60
N PRO A 481 -4.66 -11.79 39.82
CA PRO A 481 -4.69 -12.09 38.37
C PRO A 481 -4.71 -13.61 38.05
N LYS A 482 -4.68 -13.99 36.76
CA LYS A 482 -3.63 -14.88 36.17
C LYS A 482 -3.75 -15.05 34.65
N LYS A 483 -2.60 -15.10 33.95
CA LYS A 483 -2.44 -15.54 32.54
C LYS A 483 -1.87 -16.96 32.53
N SER A 484 -2.20 -17.82 31.54
CA SER A 484 -1.29 -18.92 31.13
C SER A 484 -1.62 -19.58 29.78
N ARG A 485 -0.71 -19.39 28.80
CA ARG A 485 -0.26 -20.32 27.73
C ARG A 485 -1.25 -20.83 26.63
N LYS A 486 -0.63 -21.40 25.57
CA LYS A 486 -1.23 -21.87 24.30
C LYS A 486 -0.70 -23.28 23.91
N PHE A 487 -1.40 -23.89 22.94
CA PHE A 487 -0.96 -24.92 21.97
C PHE A 487 -0.81 -26.42 22.34
N LYS A 488 -1.54 -27.26 21.56
CA LYS A 488 -1.15 -28.46 20.72
C LYS A 488 -0.28 -29.58 21.37
N LEU A 489 -0.29 -30.87 20.95
CA LEU A 489 -0.65 -31.53 19.67
C LEU A 489 -0.90 -33.07 19.84
N ALA A 490 -1.59 -33.72 18.88
CA ALA A 490 -1.50 -35.17 18.52
C ALA A 490 -1.98 -36.22 19.57
N ARG A 491 -2.20 -37.52 19.29
CA ARG A 491 -2.14 -38.41 18.08
C ARG A 491 -3.18 -39.55 18.33
N LEU A 492 -4.14 -39.91 17.46
CA LEU A 492 -4.14 -40.56 16.14
C LEU A 492 -3.77 -42.09 16.13
N LEU A 493 -4.60 -42.88 15.43
CA LEU A 493 -4.45 -44.30 14.98
C LEU A 493 -4.75 -45.44 15.99
N LYS A 494 -5.22 -46.64 15.60
CA LYS A 494 -6.06 -47.16 14.45
C LYS A 494 -6.36 -48.67 14.70
N ARG A 495 -7.28 -49.27 13.91
CA ARG A 495 -7.55 -50.73 13.70
C ARG A 495 -8.50 -51.39 14.73
N LEU A 496 -9.34 -52.37 14.36
CA LEU A 496 -9.66 -52.98 13.04
C LEU A 496 -11.06 -53.64 13.05
N ALA A 497 -11.71 -53.67 11.87
CA ALA A 497 -12.67 -54.65 11.30
C ALA A 497 -13.87 -55.25 12.10
N ASP A 498 -14.91 -55.56 11.32
CA ASP A 498 -15.91 -56.63 11.51
C ASP A 498 -16.89 -56.57 12.70
N ARG A 499 -18.13 -57.10 12.61
CA ARG A 499 -19.09 -57.34 11.49
C ARG A 499 -20.41 -57.83 12.12
N ASP A 500 -21.55 -57.53 11.48
CA ASP A 500 -22.86 -58.24 11.59
C ASP A 500 -23.52 -58.33 13.02
N SER A 501 -24.83 -58.45 13.22
CA SER A 501 -26.05 -58.19 12.40
C SER A 501 -27.30 -58.17 13.33
N ASP A 502 -28.50 -57.99 12.74
CA ASP A 502 -29.83 -58.44 13.20
C ASP A 502 -30.40 -57.95 14.57
N VAL A 503 -31.60 -57.32 14.75
CA VAL A 503 -32.94 -57.40 14.11
C VAL A 503 -33.68 -58.72 14.42
N PRO A 504 -34.98 -58.76 14.80
CA PRO A 504 -35.85 -57.88 15.62
C PRO A 504 -36.38 -58.71 16.85
N PRO A 505 -37.68 -58.92 17.22
CA PRO A 505 -38.94 -58.15 17.10
C PRO A 505 -39.84 -58.04 18.38
N VAL A 506 -40.88 -57.19 18.26
CA VAL A 506 -42.29 -57.33 18.73
C VAL A 506 -42.63 -58.26 19.93
N GLY A 507 -43.41 -57.76 20.91
CA GLY A 507 -44.42 -58.62 21.57
C GLY A 507 -44.90 -58.30 23.01
N ASP A 508 -45.84 -57.36 23.15
CA ASP A 508 -47.03 -57.35 24.04
C ASP A 508 -46.98 -57.55 25.60
N SER A 509 -47.86 -56.79 26.26
CA SER A 509 -48.55 -56.97 27.56
C SER A 509 -47.93 -57.68 28.79
N SER A 510 -47.60 -56.85 29.79
CA SER A 510 -48.26 -56.81 31.13
C SER A 510 -47.74 -57.59 32.38
N LYS A 511 -47.82 -56.89 33.53
CA LYS A 511 -47.95 -57.37 34.94
C LYS A 511 -46.73 -58.06 35.59
N ASN A 512 -46.53 -58.02 36.92
CA ASN A 512 -46.90 -57.08 38.01
C ASN A 512 -46.09 -57.47 39.27
N GLU A 513 -45.80 -56.52 40.18
CA GLU A 513 -45.34 -56.63 41.60
C GLU A 513 -44.26 -55.55 41.89
N GLU A 514 -44.11 -54.93 43.06
CA GLU A 514 -45.05 -54.54 44.14
C GLU A 514 -44.44 -53.28 44.87
N PRO A 515 -44.83 -52.76 46.07
CA PRO A 515 -45.12 -51.33 46.18
C PRO A 515 -44.33 -50.54 47.24
N SER A 516 -44.48 -49.20 47.24
CA SER A 516 -44.59 -48.42 48.49
C SER A 516 -45.24 -47.04 48.32
N SER A 517 -45.83 -46.61 49.43
CA SER A 517 -46.51 -45.34 49.74
C SER A 517 -45.59 -44.09 49.67
N SER A 518 -46.06 -42.84 49.78
CA SER A 518 -47.35 -42.30 50.26
C SER A 518 -47.78 -41.01 49.52
N SER A 519 -48.94 -40.46 49.86
CA SER A 519 -49.50 -39.22 49.28
C SER A 519 -50.11 -38.30 50.35
N GLU A 520 -49.86 -36.99 50.28
CA GLU A 520 -50.72 -35.96 50.90
C GLU A 520 -50.58 -34.60 50.17
N ILE A 521 -51.53 -33.67 50.38
CA ILE A 521 -51.80 -32.54 49.47
C ILE A 521 -52.05 -31.23 50.24
N THR A 522 -51.30 -30.14 49.95
CA THR A 522 -51.71 -28.78 50.36
C THR A 522 -51.18 -27.62 49.48
N ILE A 523 -52.06 -27.09 48.61
CA ILE A 523 -52.42 -25.66 48.44
C ILE A 523 -51.31 -24.59 48.26
N LYS A 524 -51.26 -24.02 47.04
CA LYS A 524 -50.95 -22.62 46.62
C LYS A 524 -49.65 -21.92 47.02
N HIS A 525 -49.02 -21.29 46.01
CA HIS A 525 -48.95 -19.81 45.92
C HIS A 525 -48.97 -19.38 44.43
N GLU A 526 -49.44 -18.16 44.13
CA GLU A 526 -49.49 -17.56 42.78
C GLU A 526 -48.56 -16.35 42.71
N GLU A 527 -47.77 -16.23 41.63
CA GLU A 527 -47.06 -15.01 41.23
C GLU A 527 -47.12 -14.84 39.68
N PRO A 528 -47.00 -13.61 39.14
CA PRO A 528 -47.54 -13.26 37.82
C PRO A 528 -46.63 -13.61 36.61
N PRO A 529 -47.21 -13.69 35.39
CA PRO A 529 -46.47 -14.07 34.18
C PRO A 529 -45.60 -12.94 33.61
N LEU A 530 -44.43 -13.31 33.09
CA LEU A 530 -43.60 -12.47 32.22
C LEU A 530 -44.17 -12.45 30.78
N PRO A 531 -43.95 -11.38 30.01
CA PRO A 531 -44.43 -11.28 28.63
C PRO A 531 -43.72 -12.28 27.70
N PRO A 532 -44.40 -12.79 26.65
CA PRO A 532 -43.79 -13.68 25.69
C PRO A 532 -42.74 -12.95 24.84
N THR A 533 -41.59 -13.58 24.63
CA THR A 533 -40.64 -13.16 23.59
C THR A 533 -41.26 -13.31 22.20
N PRO A 534 -41.01 -12.40 21.26
CA PRO A 534 -41.40 -12.61 19.86
C PRO A 534 -40.70 -13.87 19.31
N PRO A 535 -41.35 -14.63 18.41
CA PRO A 535 -40.74 -15.80 17.79
C PRO A 535 -39.57 -15.39 16.90
N GLU A 536 -38.50 -16.19 16.90
CA GLU A 536 -37.42 -16.03 15.91
C GLU A 536 -37.95 -16.40 14.51
N GLU A 537 -37.97 -15.40 13.63
CA GLU A 537 -38.21 -15.57 12.20
C GLU A 537 -36.89 -15.90 11.49
N VAL A 538 -36.96 -16.76 10.48
CA VAL A 538 -35.80 -17.33 9.77
C VAL A 538 -36.12 -17.42 8.27
N GLU A 539 -35.19 -16.94 7.44
CA GLU A 539 -35.32 -16.94 5.99
C GLU A 539 -35.39 -18.37 5.40
N CYS A 540 -36.21 -18.55 4.36
CA CYS A 540 -36.12 -19.73 3.49
C CYS A 540 -35.18 -19.50 2.30
N VAL A 541 -34.10 -20.30 2.23
CA VAL A 541 -33.04 -20.22 1.21
C VAL A 541 -33.49 -20.39 -0.27
N SER A 542 -34.76 -20.72 -0.52
CA SER A 542 -35.32 -21.01 -1.85
C SER A 542 -36.38 -20.01 -2.32
N CYS A 543 -36.81 -19.09 -1.46
CA CYS A 543 -37.72 -18.00 -1.81
C CYS A 543 -37.32 -16.63 -1.22
N LEU A 544 -36.45 -16.61 -0.21
CA LEU A 544 -35.98 -15.42 0.50
C LEU A 544 -37.11 -14.67 1.23
N ASP A 545 -38.18 -15.40 1.57
CA ASP A 545 -39.22 -14.96 2.51
C ASP A 545 -38.87 -15.48 3.92
N ASP A 546 -39.15 -14.67 4.94
CA ASP A 546 -39.03 -15.02 6.36
C ASP A 546 -40.24 -15.83 6.86
N PHE A 547 -39.96 -16.82 7.72
CA PHE A 547 -40.99 -17.64 8.37
C PHE A 547 -40.66 -17.87 9.85
N PRO A 548 -41.66 -18.01 10.74
CA PRO A 548 -41.41 -18.45 12.11
C PRO A 548 -40.77 -19.85 12.09
N GLN A 549 -39.80 -20.09 12.97
CA GLN A 549 -38.97 -21.31 12.98
C GLN A 549 -39.76 -22.63 12.97
N SER A 550 -41.01 -22.65 13.46
CA SER A 550 -41.92 -23.81 13.46
C SER A 550 -42.55 -24.15 12.10
N ALA A 551 -42.48 -23.25 11.11
CA ALA A 551 -43.04 -23.44 9.76
C ALA A 551 -41.99 -23.90 8.72
N LEU A 552 -40.74 -24.12 9.14
CA LEU A 552 -39.61 -24.44 8.28
C LEU A 552 -39.16 -25.90 8.43
N VAL A 553 -38.92 -26.54 7.27
CA VAL A 553 -38.20 -27.81 7.17
C VAL A 553 -36.71 -27.51 7.33
N LYS A 554 -36.19 -27.68 8.54
CA LYS A 554 -34.77 -27.54 8.86
C LYS A 554 -34.01 -28.81 8.43
N ILE A 555 -33.07 -28.67 7.50
CA ILE A 555 -32.11 -29.72 7.14
C ILE A 555 -30.68 -29.27 7.49
N ALA A 556 -29.70 -30.17 7.38
CA ALA A 556 -28.35 -29.98 7.93
C ALA A 556 -27.58 -28.74 7.42
N CYS A 557 -27.97 -28.15 6.28
CA CYS A 557 -27.31 -26.97 5.70
C CYS A 557 -28.17 -25.70 5.75
N HIS A 558 -29.48 -25.81 5.51
CA HIS A 558 -30.37 -24.67 5.29
C HIS A 558 -31.82 -24.97 5.71
N SER A 559 -32.62 -23.92 5.87
CA SER A 559 -34.06 -23.98 6.14
C SER A 559 -34.89 -23.80 4.87
N TYR A 560 -35.95 -24.60 4.72
CA TYR A 560 -36.88 -24.52 3.59
C TYR A 560 -38.32 -24.35 4.09
N CYS A 561 -39.07 -23.40 3.54
CA CYS A 561 -40.51 -23.39 3.70
C CYS A 561 -41.11 -24.61 3.01
N THR A 562 -42.20 -25.14 3.58
CA THR A 562 -42.84 -26.38 3.12
C THR A 562 -43.10 -26.43 1.60
N PRO A 563 -43.62 -25.38 0.93
CA PRO A 563 -43.81 -25.39 -0.53
C PRO A 563 -42.52 -25.54 -1.34
N CYS A 564 -41.43 -24.90 -0.93
CA CYS A 564 -40.14 -25.00 -1.61
C CYS A 564 -39.47 -26.36 -1.38
N PHE A 565 -39.61 -26.94 -0.18
CA PHE A 565 -39.19 -28.33 0.09
C PHE A 565 -39.95 -29.33 -0.79
N HIS A 566 -41.27 -29.17 -0.93
CA HIS A 566 -42.10 -30.02 -1.81
C HIS A 566 -41.68 -29.93 -3.27
N ARG A 567 -41.36 -28.73 -3.78
CA ARG A 567 -40.83 -28.51 -5.14
C ARG A 567 -39.50 -29.23 -5.35
N LEU A 568 -38.55 -29.11 -4.41
CA LEU A 568 -37.24 -29.76 -4.47
C LEU A 568 -37.38 -31.29 -4.61
N ILE A 569 -38.15 -31.92 -3.74
CA ILE A 569 -38.37 -33.38 -3.77
C ILE A 569 -39.17 -33.80 -5.01
N THR A 570 -40.13 -32.99 -5.47
CA THR A 570 -40.91 -33.28 -6.69
C THR A 570 -40.02 -33.32 -7.93
N THR A 571 -39.09 -32.37 -8.07
CA THR A 571 -38.19 -32.31 -9.24
C THR A 571 -37.21 -33.50 -9.23
N ALA A 572 -36.69 -33.86 -8.05
CA ALA A 572 -35.87 -35.07 -7.88
C ALA A 572 -36.64 -36.37 -8.22
N CYS A 573 -37.95 -36.44 -7.99
CA CYS A 573 -38.79 -37.58 -8.40
C CYS A 573 -39.07 -37.65 -9.92
N GLN A 574 -38.76 -36.58 -10.66
CA GLN A 574 -38.98 -36.47 -12.11
C GLN A 574 -37.70 -36.74 -12.93
N ASN A 575 -36.51 -36.35 -12.44
CA ASN A 575 -35.24 -36.52 -13.13
C ASN A 575 -34.25 -37.40 -12.34
N GLU A 576 -33.83 -38.51 -12.93
CA GLU A 576 -32.86 -39.46 -12.35
C GLU A 576 -31.49 -38.81 -12.07
N GLN A 577 -31.07 -37.80 -12.84
CA GLN A 577 -29.84 -37.05 -12.59
C GLN A 577 -29.88 -36.21 -11.29
N GLN A 578 -31.08 -35.90 -10.79
CA GLN A 578 -31.31 -35.16 -9.56
C GLN A 578 -31.60 -36.09 -8.37
N TRP A 579 -31.40 -37.40 -8.55
CA TRP A 579 -31.51 -38.42 -7.51
C TRP A 579 -30.14 -38.81 -6.93
N PRO A 580 -30.04 -39.14 -5.63
CA PRO A 580 -31.00 -38.79 -4.57
C PRO A 580 -31.08 -37.26 -4.38
N PRO A 581 -32.17 -36.74 -3.75
CA PRO A 581 -32.33 -35.31 -3.52
C PRO A 581 -31.19 -34.72 -2.71
N LYS A 582 -30.74 -33.52 -3.06
CA LYS A 582 -29.58 -32.85 -2.45
C LYS A 582 -29.86 -31.40 -2.08
N CYS A 583 -29.20 -30.91 -1.04
CA CYS A 583 -29.07 -29.50 -0.70
C CYS A 583 -27.58 -29.16 -0.67
N CYS A 584 -27.14 -28.22 -1.52
CA CYS A 584 -25.75 -27.75 -1.57
C CYS A 584 -24.70 -28.89 -1.59
N LEU A 585 -24.94 -29.90 -2.44
CA LEU A 585 -24.22 -31.19 -2.59
C LEU A 585 -24.54 -32.29 -1.55
N ASN A 586 -24.99 -31.98 -0.34
CA ASN A 586 -25.33 -32.99 0.67
C ASN A 586 -26.68 -33.68 0.37
N THR A 587 -26.70 -35.02 0.43
CA THR A 587 -27.92 -35.81 0.21
C THR A 587 -28.90 -35.68 1.38
N ILE A 588 -30.17 -35.44 1.08
CA ILE A 588 -31.23 -35.34 2.09
C ILE A 588 -31.68 -36.76 2.49
N PRO A 589 -31.71 -37.12 3.79
CA PRO A 589 -32.13 -38.47 4.22
C PRO A 589 -33.57 -38.83 3.80
N GLU A 590 -33.83 -40.12 3.58
CA GLU A 590 -35.18 -40.58 3.20
C GLU A 590 -36.20 -40.34 4.34
N GLU A 591 -35.80 -40.50 5.59
CA GLU A 591 -36.63 -40.26 6.76
C GLU A 591 -37.08 -38.79 6.83
N THR A 592 -36.12 -37.86 6.71
CA THR A 592 -36.37 -36.41 6.67
C THR A 592 -37.23 -36.03 5.46
N THR A 593 -36.99 -36.67 4.31
CA THR A 593 -37.76 -36.44 3.09
C THR A 593 -39.20 -36.90 3.23
N LEU A 594 -39.44 -38.14 3.67
CA LEU A 594 -40.77 -38.73 3.84
C LEU A 594 -41.60 -38.02 4.91
N ALA A 595 -40.97 -37.54 6.00
CA ALA A 595 -41.66 -36.87 7.09
C ALA A 595 -42.33 -35.53 6.68
N HIS A 596 -41.74 -34.81 5.71
CA HIS A 596 -42.15 -33.45 5.36
C HIS A 596 -42.91 -33.32 4.03
N ILE A 597 -43.10 -34.41 3.28
CA ILE A 597 -43.82 -34.42 1.98
C ILE A 597 -45.21 -35.09 2.06
N PRO A 598 -46.19 -34.67 1.25
CA PRO A 598 -47.55 -35.20 1.30
C PRO A 598 -47.65 -36.65 0.83
N ALA A 599 -48.69 -37.35 1.28
CA ALA A 599 -48.82 -38.81 1.19
C ALA A 599 -49.04 -39.37 -0.23
N ASP A 600 -49.26 -38.51 -1.23
CA ASP A 600 -49.23 -38.81 -2.66
C ASP A 600 -47.80 -38.73 -3.22
N LEU A 601 -47.03 -37.70 -2.85
CA LEU A 601 -45.61 -37.57 -3.21
C LEU A 601 -44.78 -38.68 -2.57
N GLN A 602 -45.05 -39.06 -1.31
CA GLN A 602 -44.39 -40.23 -0.66
C GLN A 602 -44.54 -41.54 -1.47
N LYS A 603 -45.70 -41.77 -2.11
CA LYS A 603 -45.96 -42.96 -2.93
C LYS A 603 -45.21 -42.91 -4.27
N THR A 604 -44.87 -41.71 -4.74
CA THR A 604 -44.06 -41.50 -5.95
C THR A 604 -42.57 -41.63 -5.62
N PHE A 605 -42.12 -41.01 -4.52
CA PHE A 605 -40.76 -41.11 -4.00
C PHE A 605 -40.31 -42.56 -3.82
N ARG A 606 -41.04 -43.35 -3.01
CA ARG A 606 -40.71 -44.77 -2.76
C ARG A 606 -40.71 -45.62 -4.04
N ARG A 607 -41.54 -45.28 -5.04
CA ARG A 607 -41.54 -45.97 -6.35
C ARG A 607 -40.31 -45.64 -7.19
N ARG A 608 -39.81 -44.40 -7.14
CA ARG A 608 -38.57 -44.00 -7.80
C ARG A 608 -37.34 -44.57 -7.09
N ALA A 609 -37.36 -44.64 -5.76
CA ALA A 609 -36.36 -45.38 -4.98
C ALA A 609 -36.26 -46.85 -5.43
N GLU A 610 -37.38 -47.59 -5.51
CA GLU A 610 -37.38 -48.98 -5.98
C GLU A 610 -36.96 -49.17 -7.45
N GLU A 611 -37.20 -48.18 -8.32
CA GLU A 611 -36.90 -48.23 -9.76
C GLU A 611 -35.43 -47.86 -10.06
N TRP A 612 -34.94 -46.78 -9.46
CA TRP A 612 -33.60 -46.25 -9.70
C TRP A 612 -32.52 -46.95 -8.88
N ALA A 613 -32.89 -47.70 -7.83
CA ALA A 613 -32.00 -48.66 -7.17
C ALA A 613 -31.64 -49.90 -8.03
N GLN A 614 -32.15 -50.01 -9.26
CA GLN A 614 -31.77 -51.04 -10.22
C GLN A 614 -30.99 -50.44 -11.39
N PRO A 615 -29.91 -51.08 -11.88
CA PRO A 615 -29.21 -50.65 -13.09
C PRO A 615 -30.16 -50.62 -14.30
N ALA A 616 -29.94 -49.66 -15.21
CA ALA A 616 -30.74 -49.52 -16.44
C ALA A 616 -30.94 -50.82 -17.27
N PRO A 617 -29.94 -51.71 -17.45
CA PRO A 617 -30.16 -52.96 -18.17
C PRO A 617 -31.14 -53.92 -17.47
N ASP A 618 -31.24 -53.90 -16.14
CA ASP A 618 -32.04 -54.86 -15.37
C ASP A 618 -33.49 -54.40 -15.13
N ARG A 619 -33.83 -53.16 -15.51
CA ARG A 619 -35.18 -52.59 -15.32
C ARG A 619 -36.20 -53.23 -16.26
N ILE A 620 -37.02 -54.13 -15.72
CA ILE A 620 -38.15 -54.72 -16.43
C ILE A 620 -39.39 -53.83 -16.32
N TYR A 621 -39.94 -53.45 -17.47
CA TYR A 621 -41.18 -52.67 -17.59
C TYR A 621 -42.33 -53.55 -18.10
N CYS A 622 -43.56 -53.22 -17.74
CA CYS A 622 -44.73 -53.94 -18.26
C CYS A 622 -44.86 -53.73 -19.79
N SER A 623 -44.75 -54.83 -20.54
CA SER A 623 -44.81 -54.87 -22.02
C SER A 623 -46.13 -54.38 -22.65
N ARG A 624 -47.12 -53.98 -21.85
CA ARG A 624 -48.34 -53.32 -22.34
C ARG A 624 -48.06 -51.82 -22.53
N PRO A 625 -48.12 -51.26 -23.77
CA PRO A 625 -47.76 -49.86 -24.04
C PRO A 625 -48.56 -48.84 -23.23
N THR A 626 -49.84 -49.13 -22.93
CA THR A 626 -50.73 -48.28 -22.11
C THR A 626 -50.46 -48.35 -20.60
N CYS A 627 -49.35 -48.96 -20.18
CA CYS A 627 -49.00 -49.18 -18.78
C CYS A 627 -47.56 -48.78 -18.48
N SER A 628 -46.60 -49.33 -19.25
CA SER A 628 -45.15 -49.06 -19.20
C SER A 628 -44.54 -48.94 -17.79
N ARG A 629 -45.16 -49.59 -16.79
CA ARG A 629 -44.83 -49.45 -15.37
C ARG A 629 -43.73 -50.44 -15.00
N PHE A 630 -42.70 -49.94 -14.30
CA PHE A 630 -41.64 -50.76 -13.71
C PHE A 630 -42.23 -51.93 -12.89
N ILE A 631 -41.66 -53.11 -13.06
CA ILE A 631 -41.99 -54.34 -12.35
C ILE A 631 -40.83 -54.64 -11.39
N PRO A 632 -41.01 -54.45 -10.07
CA PRO A 632 -39.97 -54.79 -9.09
C PRO A 632 -39.57 -56.27 -9.16
N THR A 633 -38.28 -56.55 -8.95
CA THR A 633 -37.65 -57.90 -9.02
C THR A 633 -38.43 -58.98 -8.27
N ARG A 634 -38.98 -58.66 -7.09
CA ARG A 634 -39.93 -59.50 -6.30
C ARG A 634 -41.23 -59.92 -7.01
N ARG A 635 -41.43 -59.56 -8.28
CA ARG A 635 -42.53 -59.99 -9.17
C ARG A 635 -42.04 -60.63 -10.47
N VAL A 636 -40.75 -60.97 -10.54
CA VAL A 636 -40.12 -61.75 -11.60
C VAL A 636 -40.06 -63.21 -11.14
N ASP A 637 -40.54 -64.10 -11.99
CA ASP A 637 -40.43 -65.55 -11.85
C ASP A 637 -39.38 -66.04 -12.85
N HIS A 638 -38.20 -66.39 -12.33
CA HIS A 638 -37.08 -66.86 -13.12
C HIS A 638 -37.29 -68.29 -13.66
N ALA A 639 -38.15 -69.10 -13.02
CA ALA A 639 -38.42 -70.48 -13.46
C ALA A 639 -39.33 -70.51 -14.70
N THR A 640 -40.27 -69.56 -14.82
CA THR A 640 -41.04 -69.37 -16.06
C THR A 640 -40.47 -68.30 -17.00
N ARG A 641 -39.38 -67.61 -16.62
CA ARG A 641 -38.81 -66.43 -17.31
C ARG A 641 -39.87 -65.33 -17.56
N THR A 642 -40.78 -65.11 -16.60
CA THR A 642 -41.85 -64.09 -16.72
C THR A 642 -41.91 -63.08 -15.56
N ALA A 643 -42.23 -61.83 -15.88
CA ALA A 643 -42.43 -60.73 -14.95
C ALA A 643 -43.92 -60.30 -14.90
N ARG A 644 -44.47 -60.09 -13.70
CA ARG A 644 -45.92 -59.81 -13.51
C ARG A 644 -46.18 -58.40 -12.98
N CYS A 645 -46.98 -57.64 -13.73
CA CYS A 645 -47.34 -56.25 -13.40
C CYS A 645 -48.11 -56.12 -12.06
N SER A 646 -48.20 -54.89 -11.52
CA SER A 646 -49.10 -54.57 -10.40
C SER A 646 -50.58 -54.76 -10.76
N HIS A 647 -50.94 -54.59 -12.03
CA HIS A 647 -52.29 -54.79 -12.54
C HIS A 647 -52.47 -56.27 -12.95
N ARG A 648 -53.28 -57.02 -12.19
CA ARG A 648 -53.52 -58.47 -12.41
C ARG A 648 -54.15 -58.80 -13.78
N SER A 649 -54.69 -57.80 -14.48
CA SER A 649 -55.30 -57.90 -15.82
C SER A 649 -54.32 -57.70 -16.98
N HIS A 650 -53.03 -57.47 -16.72
CA HIS A 650 -52.01 -57.36 -17.76
C HIS A 650 -51.32 -58.71 -17.99
N PRO A 651 -50.99 -59.06 -19.25
CA PRO A 651 -50.24 -60.28 -19.54
C PRO A 651 -48.86 -60.23 -18.87
N PRO A 652 -48.28 -61.38 -18.50
CA PRO A 652 -46.89 -61.45 -18.09
C PRO A 652 -45.96 -60.99 -19.22
N THR A 653 -44.83 -60.39 -18.83
CA THR A 653 -43.76 -59.91 -19.72
C THR A 653 -42.63 -60.93 -19.72
N CYS A 654 -42.08 -61.30 -20.88
CA CYS A 654 -40.91 -62.18 -20.96
C CYS A 654 -39.65 -61.42 -20.47
N THR A 655 -38.83 -62.05 -19.63
CA THR A 655 -37.63 -61.40 -19.06
C THR A 655 -36.51 -61.20 -20.09
N LEU A 656 -36.50 -61.95 -21.19
CA LEU A 656 -35.47 -61.88 -22.24
C LEU A 656 -35.81 -60.82 -23.29
N CYS A 657 -36.84 -61.06 -24.11
CA CYS A 657 -37.21 -60.14 -25.20
C CYS A 657 -37.97 -58.88 -24.75
N ARG A 658 -38.30 -58.76 -23.44
CA ARG A 658 -39.11 -57.67 -22.84
C ARG A 658 -40.52 -57.49 -23.42
N GLY A 659 -40.96 -58.38 -24.32
CA GLY A 659 -42.29 -58.41 -24.91
C GLY A 659 -43.31 -59.19 -24.08
N PRO A 660 -44.50 -59.49 -24.64
CA PRO A 660 -45.45 -60.42 -24.03
C PRO A 660 -44.82 -61.81 -23.82
N ALA A 661 -45.26 -62.54 -22.80
CA ALA A 661 -44.86 -63.93 -22.62
C ALA A 661 -45.39 -64.83 -23.76
N HIS A 662 -44.56 -65.75 -24.21
CA HIS A 662 -44.84 -66.74 -25.27
C HIS A 662 -45.19 -68.13 -24.65
N PRO A 663 -45.75 -69.07 -25.44
CA PRO A 663 -46.04 -70.42 -24.97
C PRO A 663 -44.79 -71.18 -24.52
N THR A 664 -44.91 -72.05 -23.52
CA THR A 664 -43.79 -72.86 -23.00
C THR A 664 -43.25 -73.93 -23.95
N ALA A 665 -43.92 -74.18 -25.09
CA ALA A 665 -43.44 -75.06 -26.15
C ALA A 665 -42.61 -74.31 -27.23
N GLU A 666 -42.62 -72.98 -27.22
CA GLU A 666 -41.90 -72.14 -28.17
C GLU A 666 -40.74 -71.45 -27.43
N ALA A 667 -39.50 -71.76 -27.83
CA ALA A 667 -38.33 -71.04 -27.37
C ALA A 667 -38.46 -69.55 -27.71
N CYS A 668 -37.89 -68.66 -26.90
CA CYS A 668 -37.98 -67.23 -27.16
C CYS A 668 -37.23 -66.92 -28.47
N PRO A 669 -37.82 -66.24 -29.48
CA PRO A 669 -37.12 -65.91 -30.73
C PRO A 669 -35.90 -64.97 -30.57
N SER A 670 -35.63 -64.51 -29.35
CA SER A 670 -34.45 -63.71 -28.97
C SER A 670 -33.47 -64.47 -28.07
N ASP A 671 -33.73 -65.74 -27.75
CA ASP A 671 -32.82 -66.62 -27.02
C ASP A 671 -31.81 -67.23 -28.02
N ARG A 672 -30.65 -66.56 -28.12
CA ARG A 672 -29.56 -66.96 -29.01
C ARG A 672 -29.02 -68.35 -28.68
N ASP A 673 -29.01 -68.72 -27.40
CA ASP A 673 -28.39 -69.96 -26.92
C ASP A 673 -29.26 -71.17 -27.31
N ALA A 674 -30.59 -71.01 -27.24
CA ALA A 674 -31.55 -71.98 -27.76
C ALA A 674 -31.41 -72.15 -29.29
N ALA A 675 -31.38 -71.04 -30.04
CA ALA A 675 -31.25 -71.08 -31.50
C ALA A 675 -29.91 -71.68 -31.97
N LEU A 676 -28.81 -71.40 -31.26
CA LEU A 676 -27.50 -72.01 -31.50
C LEU A 676 -27.52 -73.52 -31.20
N THR A 677 -28.19 -73.94 -30.13
CA THR A 677 -28.35 -75.36 -29.78
C THR A 677 -29.09 -76.14 -30.87
N GLU A 678 -30.16 -75.57 -31.44
CA GLU A 678 -30.90 -76.17 -32.56
C GLU A 678 -30.04 -76.28 -33.82
N ALA A 679 -29.24 -75.25 -34.15
CA ALA A 679 -28.32 -75.27 -35.29
C ALA A 679 -27.22 -76.33 -35.15
N LEU A 680 -26.55 -76.39 -33.98
CA LEU A 680 -25.51 -77.38 -33.69
C LEU A 680 -26.05 -78.82 -33.74
N ALA A 681 -27.28 -79.03 -33.25
CA ALA A 681 -27.96 -80.32 -33.31
C ALA A 681 -28.32 -80.73 -34.76
N ALA A 682 -28.79 -79.80 -35.58
CA ALA A 682 -29.08 -80.05 -37.00
C ALA A 682 -27.82 -80.39 -37.81
N ASP A 683 -26.70 -79.69 -37.56
CA ASP A 683 -25.39 -80.01 -38.13
C ASP A 683 -24.99 -81.46 -37.79
N ALA A 684 -25.01 -81.81 -36.50
CA ALA A 684 -24.72 -83.16 -35.99
C ALA A 684 -25.76 -84.22 -36.40
N GLY A 685 -26.82 -83.86 -37.12
CA GLY A 685 -27.83 -84.79 -37.62
C GLY A 685 -28.73 -85.38 -36.53
N TRP A 686 -28.84 -84.70 -35.39
CA TRP A 686 -29.77 -85.03 -34.30
C TRP A 686 -31.22 -84.85 -34.73
N MET A 687 -32.14 -85.60 -34.12
CA MET A 687 -33.55 -85.59 -34.49
C MET A 687 -34.46 -85.27 -33.31
N HIS A 688 -35.46 -84.42 -33.50
CA HIS A 688 -36.52 -84.23 -32.51
C HIS A 688 -37.44 -85.45 -32.44
N CYS A 689 -37.79 -85.86 -31.22
CA CYS A 689 -38.87 -86.83 -31.01
C CYS A 689 -40.23 -86.19 -31.35
N GLY A 690 -40.99 -86.80 -32.27
CA GLY A 690 -42.31 -86.30 -32.71
C GLY A 690 -43.43 -86.27 -31.66
N ALA A 691 -43.16 -86.67 -30.42
CA ALA A 691 -44.12 -86.64 -29.31
C ALA A 691 -43.75 -85.65 -28.18
N CYS A 692 -42.46 -85.42 -27.91
CA CYS A 692 -41.99 -84.56 -26.82
C CYS A 692 -40.99 -83.48 -27.25
N HIS A 693 -40.66 -83.38 -28.54
CA HIS A 693 -39.71 -82.45 -29.15
C HIS A 693 -38.28 -82.47 -28.59
N ALA A 694 -37.96 -83.32 -27.62
CA ALA A 694 -36.60 -83.52 -27.15
C ALA A 694 -35.68 -83.97 -28.29
N LEU A 695 -34.49 -83.37 -28.35
CA LEU A 695 -33.43 -83.77 -29.27
C LEU A 695 -32.90 -85.17 -28.93
N VAL A 696 -32.68 -85.97 -29.96
CA VAL A 696 -32.18 -87.34 -29.88
C VAL A 696 -30.97 -87.48 -30.78
N GLU A 697 -29.85 -87.83 -30.16
CA GLU A 697 -28.58 -88.20 -30.82
C GLU A 697 -28.58 -89.69 -31.17
N HIS A 698 -28.08 -90.05 -32.36
CA HIS A 698 -27.80 -91.43 -32.74
C HIS A 698 -26.32 -91.74 -32.51
N ARG A 699 -26.03 -92.61 -31.54
CA ARG A 699 -24.67 -93.07 -31.24
C ARG A 699 -24.36 -94.41 -31.92
N GLU A 700 -25.23 -95.40 -31.74
CA GLU A 700 -25.06 -96.76 -32.25
C GLU A 700 -26.41 -97.40 -32.64
N ALA A 701 -26.35 -98.52 -33.36
CA ALA A 701 -27.46 -99.40 -33.75
C ALA A 701 -28.41 -98.88 -34.87
N CYS A 702 -29.67 -99.33 -34.83
CA CYS A 702 -30.57 -99.42 -35.99
C CYS A 702 -31.31 -98.12 -36.31
N GLN A 703 -31.96 -98.05 -37.48
CA GLN A 703 -32.85 -96.95 -37.86
C GLN A 703 -34.15 -96.84 -37.01
N HIS A 704 -34.43 -97.82 -36.14
CA HIS A 704 -35.48 -97.76 -35.13
C HIS A 704 -34.97 -97.07 -33.86
N MET A 705 -35.71 -96.05 -33.38
CA MET A 705 -35.38 -95.33 -32.15
C MET A 705 -36.60 -95.21 -31.24
N THR A 706 -36.42 -95.54 -29.95
CA THR A 706 -37.43 -95.38 -28.90
C THR A 706 -37.02 -94.22 -27.99
N CYS A 707 -37.79 -93.14 -27.99
CA CYS A 707 -37.53 -92.00 -27.10
C CYS A 707 -37.85 -92.32 -25.63
N ARG A 708 -37.24 -91.60 -24.68
CA ARG A 708 -37.54 -91.70 -23.23
C ARG A 708 -39.02 -91.49 -22.86
N CYS A 709 -39.81 -90.86 -23.73
CA CYS A 709 -41.26 -90.72 -23.58
C CYS A 709 -42.07 -91.92 -24.09
N GLY A 710 -41.42 -93.00 -24.54
CA GLY A 710 -42.07 -94.21 -25.09
C GLY A 710 -42.47 -94.12 -26.56
N HIS A 711 -42.08 -93.06 -27.28
CA HIS A 711 -42.41 -92.90 -28.70
C HIS A 711 -41.39 -93.60 -29.62
N GLU A 712 -41.87 -94.48 -30.49
CA GLU A 712 -41.07 -95.25 -31.46
C GLU A 712 -41.11 -94.60 -32.85
N PHE A 713 -39.95 -94.24 -33.39
CA PHE A 713 -39.83 -93.52 -34.66
C PHE A 713 -38.63 -93.98 -35.49
N CYS A 714 -38.61 -93.63 -36.78
CA CYS A 714 -37.48 -93.86 -37.66
C CYS A 714 -36.48 -92.70 -37.60
N TYR A 715 -35.23 -92.96 -37.26
CA TYR A 715 -34.19 -91.91 -37.15
C TYR A 715 -33.89 -91.20 -38.49
N VAL A 716 -34.12 -91.86 -39.63
CA VAL A 716 -33.89 -91.28 -40.96
C VAL A 716 -34.87 -90.14 -41.26
N CYS A 717 -36.17 -90.29 -40.91
CA CYS A 717 -37.25 -89.40 -41.35
C CYS A 717 -38.15 -88.83 -40.23
N ALA A 718 -37.91 -89.18 -38.96
CA ALA A 718 -38.73 -88.83 -37.78
C ALA A 718 -40.22 -89.27 -37.81
N LEU A 719 -40.67 -89.99 -38.85
CA LEU A 719 -41.99 -90.58 -38.88
C LEU A 719 -42.12 -91.76 -37.88
N PRO A 720 -43.34 -92.08 -37.40
CA PRO A 720 -43.58 -93.22 -36.51
C PRO A 720 -43.04 -94.53 -37.09
N TRP A 721 -42.62 -95.45 -36.23
CA TRP A 721 -41.97 -96.69 -36.66
C TRP A 721 -42.85 -97.51 -37.62
N GLN A 722 -42.21 -98.19 -38.57
CA GLN A 722 -42.83 -98.95 -39.69
C GLN A 722 -43.66 -98.13 -40.71
N THR A 723 -43.80 -96.81 -40.60
CA THR A 723 -44.56 -95.99 -41.57
C THR A 723 -43.75 -95.55 -42.81
N CYS A 724 -42.45 -95.86 -42.87
CA CYS A 724 -41.52 -95.34 -43.89
C CYS A 724 -40.72 -96.45 -44.59
N GLY A 725 -40.42 -96.25 -45.88
CA GLY A 725 -39.55 -97.14 -46.68
C GLY A 725 -38.04 -96.94 -46.49
N CYS A 726 -37.61 -96.34 -45.37
CA CYS A 726 -36.20 -96.03 -45.10
C CYS A 726 -35.36 -97.31 -44.93
N THR A 727 -34.09 -97.22 -45.30
CA THR A 727 -33.14 -98.35 -45.21
C THR A 727 -31.92 -98.00 -44.35
N MET A 728 -31.17 -99.03 -43.92
CA MET A 728 -29.88 -98.83 -43.26
C MET A 728 -28.85 -98.13 -44.16
N GLY A 729 -28.98 -98.21 -45.49
CA GLY A 729 -28.19 -97.39 -46.42
C GLY A 729 -28.54 -95.91 -46.30
N SER A 730 -29.83 -95.58 -46.29
CA SER A 730 -30.34 -94.21 -46.09
C SER A 730 -29.95 -93.63 -44.72
N LEU A 731 -29.79 -94.47 -43.69
CA LEU A 731 -29.21 -94.07 -42.41
C LEU A 731 -27.71 -93.77 -42.52
N ALA A 732 -26.93 -94.63 -43.19
CA ALA A 732 -25.50 -94.43 -43.40
C ALA A 732 -25.20 -93.16 -44.21
N GLU A 733 -25.96 -92.90 -45.28
CA GLU A 733 -25.89 -91.66 -46.06
C GLU A 733 -26.16 -90.42 -45.20
N LYS A 734 -27.19 -90.46 -44.36
CA LYS A 734 -27.55 -89.34 -43.46
C LYS A 734 -26.49 -89.09 -42.40
N LEU A 735 -25.92 -90.14 -41.81
CA LEU A 735 -24.85 -90.04 -40.80
C LEU A 735 -23.53 -89.55 -41.43
N ALA A 736 -23.16 -90.04 -42.62
CA ALA A 736 -22.00 -89.55 -43.35
C ALA A 736 -22.14 -88.06 -43.73
N ALA A 737 -23.33 -87.65 -44.20
CA ALA A 737 -23.61 -86.24 -44.49
C ALA A 737 -23.58 -85.35 -43.23
N ALA A 738 -23.93 -85.88 -42.05
CA ALA A 738 -23.81 -85.15 -40.78
C ALA A 738 -22.34 -85.05 -40.33
N ALA A 739 -21.57 -86.15 -40.38
CA ALA A 739 -20.15 -86.16 -40.08
C ALA A 739 -19.38 -85.13 -40.92
N ALA A 740 -19.62 -85.09 -42.23
CA ALA A 740 -19.01 -84.12 -43.14
C ALA A 740 -19.38 -82.65 -42.82
N ARG A 741 -20.57 -82.36 -42.29
CA ARG A 741 -20.92 -81.00 -41.83
C ARG A 741 -20.17 -80.62 -40.56
N VAL A 742 -20.06 -81.55 -39.61
CA VAL A 742 -19.32 -81.33 -38.35
C VAL A 742 -17.82 -81.15 -38.62
N GLU A 743 -17.22 -82.01 -39.45
CA GLU A 743 -15.82 -81.91 -39.88
C GLU A 743 -15.54 -80.57 -40.59
N ALA A 744 -16.39 -80.19 -41.56
CA ALA A 744 -16.27 -78.91 -42.25
C ALA A 744 -16.51 -77.70 -41.34
N ARG A 745 -17.20 -77.84 -40.20
CA ARG A 745 -17.34 -76.77 -39.21
C ARG A 745 -16.12 -76.68 -38.30
N LEU A 746 -15.62 -77.80 -37.78
CA LEU A 746 -14.41 -77.88 -36.96
C LEU A 746 -13.18 -77.30 -37.69
N LEU A 747 -13.09 -77.50 -39.01
CA LEU A 747 -12.05 -76.87 -39.83
C LEU A 747 -12.14 -75.33 -39.82
N ARG A 748 -13.34 -74.76 -40.02
CA ARG A 748 -13.54 -73.29 -39.94
C ARG A 748 -13.33 -72.75 -38.54
N GLU A 749 -13.82 -73.45 -37.52
CA GLU A 749 -13.62 -73.09 -36.11
C GLU A 749 -12.11 -73.04 -35.78
N ALA A 750 -11.30 -73.97 -36.30
CA ALA A 750 -9.85 -73.96 -36.15
C ALA A 750 -9.14 -72.84 -36.96
N GLU A 751 -9.57 -72.57 -38.19
CA GLU A 751 -9.08 -71.44 -39.02
C GLU A 751 -9.38 -70.09 -38.36
N GLU A 752 -10.59 -69.92 -37.81
CA GLU A 752 -11.02 -68.73 -37.07
C GLU A 752 -10.24 -68.56 -35.75
N GLU A 753 -10.02 -69.64 -34.99
CA GLU A 753 -9.16 -69.61 -33.80
C GLU A 753 -7.70 -69.22 -34.12
N GLU A 754 -7.13 -69.72 -35.22
CA GLU A 754 -5.74 -69.40 -35.60
C GLU A 754 -5.61 -67.93 -36.05
N ALA A 755 -6.59 -67.41 -36.77
CA ALA A 755 -6.68 -65.99 -37.10
C ALA A 755 -6.80 -65.10 -35.84
N VAL A 756 -7.63 -65.48 -34.87
CA VAL A 756 -7.76 -64.75 -33.60
C VAL A 756 -6.44 -64.77 -32.81
N ARG A 757 -5.76 -65.93 -32.72
CA ARG A 757 -4.44 -66.02 -32.06
C ARG A 757 -3.41 -65.09 -32.67
N MET A 758 -3.36 -64.97 -34.01
CA MET A 758 -2.47 -64.01 -34.70
C MET A 758 -2.82 -62.55 -34.37
N VAL A 759 -4.10 -62.18 -34.31
CA VAL A 759 -4.53 -60.82 -33.97
C VAL A 759 -4.18 -60.48 -32.53
N GLU A 760 -4.44 -61.39 -31.57
CA GLU A 760 -4.07 -61.18 -30.16
C GLU A 760 -2.55 -61.05 -29.95
N GLU A 761 -1.75 -61.73 -30.76
CA GLU A 761 -0.28 -61.65 -30.74
C GLU A 761 0.22 -60.31 -31.28
N PHE A 762 -0.28 -59.89 -32.45
CA PHE A 762 0.02 -58.59 -33.04
C PHE A 762 -0.40 -57.43 -32.12
N GLU A 763 -1.58 -57.51 -31.51
CA GLU A 763 -2.00 -56.52 -30.51
C GLU A 763 -1.13 -56.55 -29.23
N ARG A 764 -0.59 -57.71 -28.82
CA ARG A 764 0.33 -57.80 -27.67
C ARG A 764 1.66 -57.10 -27.97
N GLU A 765 2.23 -57.29 -29.16
CA GLU A 765 3.44 -56.59 -29.59
C GLU A 765 3.20 -55.07 -29.72
N GLU A 766 2.12 -54.65 -30.37
CA GLU A 766 1.85 -53.23 -30.58
C GLU A 766 1.48 -52.51 -29.26
N ARG A 767 0.85 -53.20 -28.29
CA ARG A 767 0.68 -52.68 -26.91
C ARG A 767 2.02 -52.47 -26.20
N LEU A 768 2.90 -53.47 -26.18
CA LEU A 768 4.24 -53.37 -25.57
C LEU A 768 5.06 -52.22 -26.19
N LYS A 769 4.98 -52.06 -27.51
CA LYS A 769 5.64 -50.99 -28.27
C LYS A 769 5.07 -49.60 -27.95
N GLN A 770 3.75 -49.47 -27.74
CA GLN A 770 3.14 -48.23 -27.25
C GLN A 770 3.53 -47.92 -25.80
N GLU A 771 3.66 -48.93 -24.93
CA GLU A 771 4.14 -48.74 -23.55
C GLU A 771 5.61 -48.31 -23.51
N LEU A 772 6.46 -48.89 -24.36
CA LEU A 772 7.87 -48.48 -24.50
C LEU A 772 7.99 -47.03 -25.00
N LEU A 773 7.25 -46.66 -26.05
CA LEU A 773 7.23 -45.28 -26.57
C LEU A 773 6.68 -44.27 -25.55
N ARG A 774 5.74 -44.66 -24.70
CA ARG A 774 5.27 -43.82 -23.58
C ARG A 774 6.34 -43.67 -22.50
N ALA A 775 7.03 -44.74 -22.12
CA ALA A 775 8.12 -44.66 -21.14
C ALA A 775 9.30 -43.82 -21.64
N GLU A 776 9.63 -43.92 -22.93
CA GLU A 776 10.64 -43.06 -23.58
C GLU A 776 10.18 -41.59 -23.60
N ALA A 777 8.91 -41.31 -23.92
CA ALA A 777 8.35 -39.96 -23.87
C ALA A 777 8.31 -39.38 -22.44
N GLU A 778 7.81 -40.13 -21.46
CA GLU A 778 7.79 -39.73 -20.04
C GLU A 778 9.20 -39.44 -19.50
N SER A 779 10.20 -40.23 -19.93
CA SER A 779 11.61 -39.99 -19.58
C SER A 779 12.16 -38.74 -20.24
N ALA A 780 11.86 -38.50 -21.52
CA ALA A 780 12.29 -37.30 -22.22
C ALA A 780 11.63 -36.03 -21.66
N GLU A 781 10.34 -36.09 -21.31
CA GLU A 781 9.64 -35.01 -20.61
C GLU A 781 10.19 -34.77 -19.20
N ALA A 782 10.67 -35.81 -18.51
CA ALA A 782 11.31 -35.67 -17.20
C ALA A 782 12.72 -35.04 -17.32
N GLU A 783 13.50 -35.43 -18.33
CA GLU A 783 14.81 -34.84 -18.63
C GLU A 783 14.69 -33.37 -19.04
N GLN A 784 13.75 -33.04 -19.93
CA GLN A 784 13.44 -31.65 -20.30
C GLN A 784 12.96 -30.80 -19.12
N ARG A 785 12.18 -31.36 -18.19
CA ARG A 785 11.79 -30.65 -16.95
C ARG A 785 12.98 -30.41 -16.02
N ALA A 786 13.89 -31.38 -15.89
CA ALA A 786 15.11 -31.22 -15.11
C ALA A 786 16.06 -30.18 -15.74
N GLU A 787 16.17 -30.13 -17.07
CA GLU A 787 16.95 -29.12 -17.79
C GLU A 787 16.36 -27.72 -17.63
N ARG A 788 15.03 -27.55 -17.80
CA ARG A 788 14.33 -26.28 -17.56
C ARG A 788 14.51 -25.77 -16.12
N GLU A 789 14.37 -26.64 -15.12
CA GLU A 789 14.58 -26.28 -13.72
C GLU A 789 16.05 -25.93 -13.41
N ALA A 790 17.02 -26.61 -14.03
CA ALA A 790 18.43 -26.26 -13.91
C ALA A 790 18.76 -24.89 -14.53
N ILE A 791 18.13 -24.56 -15.67
CA ILE A 791 18.20 -23.22 -16.29
C ILE A 791 17.60 -22.17 -15.35
N ARG A 792 16.36 -22.38 -14.85
CA ARG A 792 15.69 -21.48 -13.88
C ARG A 792 16.58 -21.20 -12.67
N GLN A 793 17.18 -22.23 -12.08
CA GLN A 793 18.07 -22.09 -10.92
C GLN A 793 19.40 -21.38 -11.23
N SER A 794 19.84 -21.34 -12.50
CA SER A 794 20.97 -20.51 -12.92
C SER A 794 20.53 -19.06 -13.07
N GLU A 795 19.43 -18.81 -13.79
CA GLU A 795 18.91 -17.46 -14.04
C GLU A 795 18.52 -16.72 -12.75
N VAL A 796 17.98 -17.42 -11.75
CA VAL A 796 17.72 -16.86 -10.41
C VAL A 796 19.03 -16.43 -9.75
N LYS A 797 20.08 -17.26 -9.77
CA LYS A 797 21.39 -16.92 -9.17
C LYS A 797 22.07 -15.76 -9.88
N ASP A 798 22.05 -15.75 -11.22
CA ASP A 798 22.61 -14.66 -12.02
C ASP A 798 21.85 -13.33 -11.79
N ARG A 799 20.53 -13.40 -11.60
CA ARG A 799 19.68 -12.27 -11.19
C ARG A 799 20.07 -11.77 -9.80
N PHE A 800 20.19 -12.63 -8.79
CA PHE A 800 20.60 -12.22 -7.44
C PHE A 800 22.07 -11.74 -7.36
N GLU A 801 22.99 -12.27 -8.17
CA GLU A 801 24.36 -11.72 -8.24
C GLU A 801 24.39 -10.31 -8.86
N LYS A 802 23.58 -10.06 -9.90
CA LYS A 802 23.37 -8.71 -10.43
C LYS A 802 22.79 -7.75 -9.38
N LEU A 803 21.80 -8.20 -8.62
CA LEU A 803 21.22 -7.43 -7.51
C LEU A 803 22.27 -7.15 -6.40
N ARG A 804 23.16 -8.10 -6.08
CA ARG A 804 24.28 -7.89 -5.15
C ARG A 804 25.23 -6.81 -5.62
N ARG A 805 25.62 -6.82 -6.90
CA ARG A 805 26.46 -5.77 -7.50
C ARG A 805 25.81 -4.39 -7.38
N GLN A 806 24.53 -4.28 -7.73
CA GLN A 806 23.74 -3.05 -7.58
C GLN A 806 23.62 -2.56 -6.12
N MET A 807 23.57 -3.46 -5.14
CA MET A 807 23.59 -3.10 -3.71
C MET A 807 24.99 -2.69 -3.22
N GLY A 808 26.05 -3.17 -3.85
CA GLY A 808 27.41 -2.65 -3.68
C GLY A 808 27.53 -1.21 -4.18
N ASP A 809 27.07 -0.94 -5.40
CA ASP A 809 27.05 0.41 -5.99
C ASP A 809 26.24 1.40 -5.12
N LEU A 810 25.10 0.95 -4.60
CA LEU A 810 24.29 1.72 -3.65
C LEU A 810 25.05 2.01 -2.35
N ARG A 811 25.73 1.00 -1.79
CA ARG A 811 26.51 1.15 -0.56
C ARG A 811 27.61 2.18 -0.73
N GLU A 812 28.44 2.09 -1.77
CA GLU A 812 29.53 3.06 -1.98
C GLU A 812 28.99 4.50 -2.09
N LEU A 813 27.88 4.67 -2.82
CA LEU A 813 27.21 5.96 -2.92
C LEU A 813 26.64 6.45 -1.58
N GLN A 814 26.01 5.57 -0.79
CA GLN A 814 25.43 5.94 0.49
C GLN A 814 26.52 6.23 1.55
N ASP A 815 27.60 5.46 1.59
CA ASP A 815 28.77 5.68 2.45
C ASP A 815 29.42 7.06 2.14
N VAL A 816 29.54 7.43 0.86
CA VAL A 816 30.01 8.78 0.43
C VAL A 816 29.03 9.90 0.78
N LEU A 817 27.71 9.69 0.61
CA LEU A 817 26.71 10.69 1.00
C LEU A 817 26.67 10.94 2.51
N VAL A 818 26.81 9.89 3.32
CA VAL A 818 26.93 9.99 4.78
C VAL A 818 28.18 10.78 5.15
N GLY A 819 29.35 10.44 4.59
CA GLY A 819 30.59 11.17 4.84
C GLY A 819 30.48 12.66 4.51
N TRP A 820 29.96 13.00 3.32
CA TRP A 820 29.78 14.39 2.89
C TRP A 820 28.78 15.18 3.77
N GLN A 821 27.73 14.53 4.28
CA GLN A 821 26.80 15.15 5.22
C GLN A 821 27.52 15.51 6.53
N HIS A 822 28.35 14.61 7.07
CA HIS A 822 29.12 14.86 8.29
C HIS A 822 30.17 15.96 8.13
N ASP A 823 30.98 15.92 7.06
CA ASP A 823 31.98 16.97 6.78
C ASP A 823 31.31 18.34 6.68
N ARG A 824 30.22 18.44 5.92
CA ARG A 824 29.45 19.68 5.75
C ARG A 824 28.85 20.19 7.05
N GLU A 825 28.26 19.33 7.88
CA GLU A 825 27.71 19.75 9.18
C GLU A 825 28.79 20.21 10.14
N VAL A 826 29.95 19.55 10.15
CA VAL A 826 31.12 19.95 10.94
C VAL A 826 31.68 21.30 10.44
N GLU A 827 31.65 21.59 9.13
CA GLU A 827 31.96 22.92 8.59
C GLU A 827 30.94 23.98 9.02
N VAL A 828 29.64 23.71 8.94
CA VAL A 828 28.59 24.66 9.37
C VAL A 828 28.71 24.96 10.87
N LEU A 829 28.85 23.95 11.73
CA LEU A 829 29.00 24.14 13.18
C LEU A 829 30.25 24.96 13.55
N LYS A 830 31.36 24.78 12.82
CA LYS A 830 32.57 25.60 12.98
C LYS A 830 32.34 27.05 12.50
N GLY A 831 31.62 27.24 11.38
CA GLY A 831 31.28 28.54 10.84
C GLY A 831 30.36 29.36 11.76
N ASP A 832 29.26 28.74 12.21
CA ASP A 832 28.29 29.34 13.12
C ASP A 832 28.92 29.65 14.49
N GLY A 833 29.75 28.74 15.02
CA GLY A 833 30.50 28.98 16.26
C GLY A 833 31.48 30.16 16.16
N ALA A 834 32.22 30.25 15.05
CA ALA A 834 33.10 31.40 14.80
C ALA A 834 32.33 32.72 14.63
N ALA A 835 31.12 32.67 14.03
CA ALA A 835 30.24 33.82 13.90
C ALA A 835 29.63 34.27 15.26
N GLU A 836 29.22 33.34 16.13
CA GLU A 836 28.80 33.66 17.51
C GLU A 836 29.95 34.27 18.32
N GLU A 837 31.17 33.74 18.22
CA GLU A 837 32.34 34.32 18.88
C GLU A 837 32.60 35.77 18.41
N GLU A 838 32.60 36.03 17.11
CA GLU A 838 32.89 37.37 16.58
C GLU A 838 31.77 38.37 16.91
N ALA A 839 30.51 37.95 16.83
CA ALA A 839 29.37 38.76 17.26
C ALA A 839 29.41 39.07 18.78
N LEU A 840 29.96 38.16 19.59
CA LEU A 840 30.24 38.44 21.00
C LEU A 840 31.41 39.42 21.18
N ARG A 841 32.51 39.27 20.42
CA ARG A 841 33.64 40.22 20.45
C ARG A 841 33.21 41.63 20.08
N GLU A 842 32.42 41.81 19.02
CA GLU A 842 31.88 43.13 18.64
C GLU A 842 31.04 43.74 19.77
N ARG A 843 30.18 42.94 20.40
CA ARG A 843 29.30 43.42 21.48
C ARG A 843 30.11 43.84 22.71
N GLN A 844 31.04 42.99 23.14
CA GLN A 844 31.93 43.29 24.26
C GLN A 844 32.79 44.53 23.99
N LEU A 845 33.19 44.78 22.74
CA LEU A 845 33.94 45.99 22.37
C LEU A 845 33.08 47.26 22.50
N ARG A 846 31.79 47.21 22.12
CA ARG A 846 30.84 48.33 22.30
C ARG A 846 30.55 48.58 23.78
N GLU A 847 30.21 47.54 24.53
CA GLU A 847 29.94 47.61 25.98
C GLU A 847 31.16 48.18 26.74
N ARG A 848 32.39 47.72 26.41
CA ARG A 848 33.63 48.30 26.95
C ARG A 848 33.78 49.80 26.66
N GLN A 849 33.47 50.25 25.44
CA GLN A 849 33.54 51.68 25.08
C GLN A 849 32.50 52.51 25.85
N GLU A 850 31.29 51.98 26.05
CA GLU A 850 30.23 52.63 26.83
C GLU A 850 30.58 52.73 28.32
N TYR A 851 31.16 51.68 28.92
CA TYR A 851 31.68 51.73 30.29
C TYR A 851 32.85 52.71 30.45
N ASP A 852 33.80 52.73 29.51
CA ASP A 852 34.93 53.66 29.52
C ASP A 852 34.46 55.12 29.41
N GLN A 853 33.48 55.40 28.56
CA GLN A 853 32.89 56.73 28.42
C GLN A 853 32.12 57.12 29.69
N THR A 854 31.30 56.22 30.22
CA THR A 854 30.57 56.43 31.48
C THR A 854 31.51 56.70 32.67
N ALA A 855 32.65 56.01 32.74
CA ALA A 855 33.67 56.25 33.75
C ALA A 855 34.30 57.65 33.63
N ARG A 856 34.66 58.07 32.40
CA ARG A 856 35.18 59.42 32.13
C ARG A 856 34.15 60.50 32.50
N ASP A 857 32.89 60.31 32.13
CA ASP A 857 31.82 61.28 32.41
C ASP A 857 31.52 61.40 33.91
N LYS A 858 31.52 60.28 34.66
CA LYS A 858 31.45 60.28 36.14
C LYS A 858 32.59 61.11 36.75
N ILE A 859 33.84 60.86 36.34
CA ILE A 859 35.03 61.56 36.85
C ILE A 859 34.98 63.05 36.51
N GLN A 860 34.66 63.40 35.25
CA GLN A 860 34.55 64.78 34.78
C GLN A 860 33.42 65.54 35.49
N ALA A 861 32.26 64.90 35.72
CA ALA A 861 31.17 65.50 36.49
C ALA A 861 31.59 65.78 37.95
N ARG A 862 32.34 64.86 38.58
CA ARG A 862 32.86 65.03 39.94
C ARG A 862 33.88 66.18 40.03
N GLU A 863 34.82 66.26 39.08
CA GLU A 863 35.72 67.42 38.97
C GLU A 863 34.97 68.74 38.81
N MET A 864 33.92 68.75 37.96
CA MET A 864 33.12 69.95 37.71
C MET A 864 32.31 70.37 38.95
N SER A 865 31.94 69.44 39.83
CA SER A 865 31.41 69.77 41.17
C SER A 865 32.47 70.52 41.99
N PHE A 866 33.66 69.95 42.18
CA PHE A 866 34.70 70.61 42.97
C PHE A 866 35.18 71.94 42.38
N LYS A 867 35.12 72.13 41.06
CA LYS A 867 35.38 73.41 40.38
C LYS A 867 34.31 74.46 40.70
N ARG A 868 33.02 74.08 40.85
CA ARG A 868 31.94 74.97 41.33
C ARG A 868 32.10 75.31 42.81
N ASP A 869 32.38 74.31 43.65
CA ASP A 869 32.60 74.49 45.10
C ASP A 869 33.77 75.45 45.35
N TYR A 870 34.84 75.32 44.56
CA TYR A 870 35.98 76.24 44.59
C TYR A 870 35.59 77.66 44.17
N ALA A 871 34.79 77.82 43.12
CA ALA A 871 34.33 79.13 42.67
C ALA A 871 33.46 79.85 43.73
N SER A 872 32.61 79.12 44.46
CA SER A 872 31.85 79.68 45.60
C SER A 872 32.80 80.14 46.71
N ARG A 873 33.73 79.27 47.13
CA ARG A 873 34.73 79.61 48.16
C ARG A 873 35.55 80.84 47.78
N VAL A 874 36.01 80.95 46.54
CA VAL A 874 36.78 82.12 46.07
C VAL A 874 35.95 83.41 46.05
N ALA A 875 34.61 83.32 45.88
CA ALA A 875 33.74 84.48 46.05
C ALA A 875 33.60 84.87 47.53
N GLU A 876 33.34 83.91 48.42
CA GLU A 876 33.27 84.13 49.88
C GLU A 876 34.58 84.68 50.45
N GLU A 877 35.74 84.16 50.03
CA GLU A 877 37.06 84.64 50.42
C GLU A 877 37.30 86.09 49.99
N ARG A 878 36.84 86.50 48.79
CA ARG A 878 36.92 87.89 48.31
C ARG A 878 36.02 88.84 49.11
N ASP A 879 34.82 88.39 49.47
CA ASP A 879 33.90 89.17 50.31
C ASP A 879 34.44 89.35 51.74
N VAL A 880 35.08 88.32 52.30
CA VAL A 880 35.76 88.39 53.60
C VAL A 880 37.00 89.30 53.51
N GLU A 881 37.81 89.17 52.46
CA GLU A 881 38.93 90.08 52.21
C GLU A 881 38.50 91.55 52.12
N ALA A 882 37.41 91.83 51.40
CA ALA A 882 36.90 93.19 51.23
C ALA A 882 36.42 93.78 52.57
N LYS A 883 35.68 93.01 53.37
CA LYS A 883 35.22 93.42 54.71
C LYS A 883 36.42 93.67 55.65
N TYR A 884 37.36 92.74 55.72
CA TYR A 884 38.54 92.87 56.58
C TYR A 884 39.46 94.04 56.15
N MET A 885 39.58 94.31 54.85
CA MET A 885 40.32 95.48 54.34
C MET A 885 39.67 96.80 54.78
N LEU A 886 38.33 96.89 54.80
CA LEU A 886 37.60 98.07 55.30
C LEU A 886 37.77 98.24 56.82
N GLU A 887 37.68 97.16 57.60
CA GLU A 887 37.94 97.15 59.05
C GLU A 887 39.38 97.61 59.38
N LEU A 888 40.37 97.12 58.64
CA LEU A 888 41.76 97.55 58.76
C LEU A 888 41.95 99.03 58.38
N GLN A 889 41.27 99.52 57.33
CA GLN A 889 41.34 100.93 56.94
C GLN A 889 40.80 101.85 58.04
N ALA A 890 39.64 101.52 58.63
CA ALA A 890 39.08 102.25 59.77
C ALA A 890 39.98 102.17 61.03
N PHE A 891 40.51 100.98 61.35
CA PHE A 891 41.37 100.82 62.53
C PHE A 891 42.70 101.61 62.43
N TYR A 892 43.29 101.70 61.24
CA TYR A 892 44.54 102.42 61.00
C TYR A 892 44.35 103.89 60.57
N GLU A 893 43.12 104.40 60.55
CA GLU A 893 42.82 105.80 60.22
C GLU A 893 43.55 106.78 61.16
N GLY A 894 44.02 107.91 60.61
CA GLY A 894 44.80 108.92 61.34
C GLY A 894 46.21 108.50 61.79
N ARG A 895 46.61 107.22 61.67
CA ARG A 895 47.93 106.74 62.15
C ARG A 895 49.04 106.98 61.14
N VAL A 896 50.22 107.35 61.63
CA VAL A 896 51.44 107.53 60.81
C VAL A 896 51.78 106.23 60.09
N LYS A 897 51.84 106.25 58.75
CA LYS A 897 52.01 105.08 57.86
C LYS A 897 50.87 104.05 57.91
N GLY A 898 49.68 104.41 58.42
CA GLY A 898 48.54 103.49 58.60
C GLY A 898 48.18 102.65 57.36
N ALA A 899 48.12 103.26 56.17
CA ALA A 899 47.85 102.55 54.92
C ALA A 899 48.87 101.43 54.60
N LYS A 900 50.15 101.61 54.95
CA LYS A 900 51.15 100.54 54.81
C LYS A 900 50.91 99.43 55.83
N MET A 901 50.64 99.79 57.09
CA MET A 901 50.39 98.81 58.16
C MET A 901 49.15 97.95 57.86
N ALA A 902 48.10 98.53 57.29
CA ALA A 902 46.94 97.80 56.80
C ALA A 902 47.29 96.83 55.65
N GLY A 903 48.15 97.24 54.69
CA GLY A 903 48.64 96.36 53.62
C GLY A 903 49.55 95.21 54.11
N ASP A 904 50.43 95.50 55.07
CA ASP A 904 51.29 94.49 55.70
C ASP A 904 50.44 93.48 56.50
N ALA A 905 49.40 93.94 57.23
CA ALA A 905 48.44 93.08 57.93
C ALA A 905 47.58 92.24 56.97
N MET A 906 47.08 92.84 55.88
CA MET A 906 46.34 92.13 54.82
C MET A 906 47.18 91.04 54.16
N THR A 907 48.50 91.26 54.02
CA THR A 907 49.44 90.25 53.52
C THR A 907 49.60 89.07 54.48
N LEU A 908 49.52 89.29 55.80
CA LEU A 908 49.50 88.21 56.80
C LEU A 908 48.18 87.44 56.80
N PHE A 909 47.04 88.14 56.64
CA PHE A 909 45.73 87.52 56.51
C PHE A 909 45.63 86.61 55.28
N ARG A 910 46.06 87.09 54.10
CA ARG A 910 46.17 86.27 52.89
C ARG A 910 47.02 85.02 53.08
N ARG A 911 48.18 85.14 53.74
CA ARG A 911 49.04 83.99 54.11
C ARG A 911 48.41 83.01 55.10
N GLN A 912 47.32 83.37 55.77
CA GLN A 912 46.51 82.47 56.60
C GLN A 912 45.45 81.77 55.75
N MET A 913 44.76 82.49 54.86
CA MET A 913 43.83 81.91 53.87
C MET A 913 44.53 80.90 52.93
N ASP A 914 45.75 81.22 52.46
CA ASP A 914 46.63 80.33 51.69
C ASP A 914 46.82 78.94 52.33
N LYS A 915 46.78 78.84 53.66
CA LYS A 915 46.91 77.56 54.38
C LYS A 915 45.62 76.75 54.31
N GLY A 916 44.47 77.41 54.44
CA GLY A 916 43.16 76.82 54.25
C GLY A 916 42.99 76.29 52.83
N TRP A 917 43.40 77.07 51.82
CA TRP A 917 43.39 76.64 50.43
C TRP A 917 44.27 75.40 50.17
N ARG A 918 45.49 75.34 50.71
CA ARG A 918 46.37 74.17 50.57
C ARG A 918 45.78 72.92 51.21
N ALA A 919 45.22 73.03 52.42
CA ALA A 919 44.56 71.92 53.10
C ALA A 919 43.33 71.44 52.32
N TRP A 920 42.52 72.36 51.77
CA TRP A 920 41.38 72.01 50.93
C TRP A 920 41.80 71.35 49.60
N SER A 921 42.87 71.81 48.94
CA SER A 921 43.37 71.16 47.73
C SER A 921 43.83 69.74 48.02
N GLN A 922 44.62 69.54 49.08
CA GLN A 922 45.09 68.20 49.47
C GLN A 922 43.93 67.25 49.79
N TRP A 923 42.88 67.73 50.47
CA TRP A 923 41.65 66.95 50.69
C TRP A 923 40.91 66.64 49.38
N ARG A 924 40.68 67.64 48.52
CA ARG A 924 40.04 67.46 47.19
C ARG A 924 40.77 66.41 46.36
N ASP A 925 42.10 66.48 46.34
CA ASP A 925 42.93 65.59 45.52
C ASP A 925 42.90 64.15 46.07
N GLY A 926 42.80 63.98 47.39
CA GLY A 926 42.52 62.69 48.03
C GLY A 926 41.11 62.14 47.71
N GLU A 927 40.07 62.97 47.79
CA GLU A 927 38.68 62.57 47.45
C GLU A 927 38.51 62.26 45.96
N MET A 928 39.21 62.97 45.07
CA MET A 928 39.23 62.66 43.64
C MET A 928 39.90 61.31 43.37
N ALA A 929 41.03 61.03 44.02
CA ALA A 929 41.69 59.72 43.89
C ALA A 929 40.83 58.57 44.45
N ALA A 930 40.17 58.78 45.59
CA ALA A 930 39.25 57.79 46.17
C ALA A 930 38.00 57.58 45.31
N TYR A 931 37.48 58.63 44.66
CA TYR A 931 36.36 58.52 43.73
C TYR A 931 36.76 57.84 42.42
N GLN A 932 37.95 58.14 41.88
CA GLN A 932 38.50 57.47 40.69
C GLN A 932 38.67 55.97 40.94
N ALA A 933 39.30 55.58 42.07
CA ALA A 933 39.48 54.17 42.43
C ALA A 933 38.14 53.39 42.48
N ARG A 934 37.07 54.00 43.01
CA ARG A 934 35.73 53.41 43.00
C ARG A 934 35.11 53.27 41.61
N VAL A 935 35.36 54.23 40.71
CA VAL A 935 34.88 54.17 39.32
C VAL A 935 35.68 53.13 38.51
N ASP A 936 36.96 52.96 38.79
CA ASP A 936 37.79 51.87 38.25
C ASP A 936 37.35 50.48 38.78
N GLU A 937 36.98 50.38 40.06
CA GLU A 937 36.38 49.18 40.67
C GLU A 937 35.03 48.84 40.01
N GLU A 938 34.14 49.82 39.85
CA GLU A 938 32.88 49.68 39.12
C GLU A 938 33.09 49.20 37.67
N ARG A 939 34.12 49.69 36.95
CA ARG A 939 34.47 49.19 35.60
C ARG A 939 34.96 47.74 35.66
N THR A 940 35.86 47.42 36.59
CA THR A 940 36.48 46.09 36.71
C THR A 940 35.42 44.99 36.91
N ILE A 941 34.41 45.25 37.75
CA ILE A 941 33.29 44.33 37.97
C ILE A 941 32.50 44.06 36.67
N GLN A 942 32.31 45.06 35.80
CA GLN A 942 31.67 44.85 34.49
C GLN A 942 32.55 43.99 33.57
N GLU A 943 33.87 44.24 33.55
CA GLU A 943 34.82 43.46 32.74
C GLU A 943 34.85 41.97 33.11
N GLU A 944 34.76 41.63 34.41
CA GLU A 944 34.61 40.25 34.88
C GLU A 944 33.30 39.61 34.39
N GLY A 945 32.21 40.38 34.37
CA GLY A 945 30.92 39.97 33.79
C GLY A 945 31.03 39.57 32.31
N LEU A 946 31.74 40.37 31.50
CA LEU A 946 31.99 40.07 30.08
C LEU A 946 32.80 38.76 29.91
N CYS A 947 33.83 38.56 30.74
CA CYS A 947 34.62 37.32 30.73
C CYS A 947 33.76 36.08 31.07
N SER A 948 32.83 36.20 32.03
CA SER A 948 31.87 35.13 32.38
C SER A 948 30.91 34.78 31.24
N VAL A 949 30.52 35.75 30.39
CA VAL A 949 29.70 35.47 29.20
C VAL A 949 30.51 34.70 28.16
N LYS A 950 31.79 35.05 27.96
CA LYS A 950 32.67 34.39 26.99
C LYS A 950 32.91 32.91 27.33
N ALA A 951 33.25 32.59 28.59
CA ALA A 951 33.44 31.20 29.01
C ALA A 951 32.19 30.32 28.77
N ARG A 952 30.98 30.87 29.06
CA ARG A 952 29.70 30.18 28.80
C ARG A 952 29.31 30.06 27.33
N LEU A 953 30.03 30.71 26.41
CA LEU A 953 29.96 30.42 24.98
C LEU A 953 30.93 29.29 24.62
N GLU A 954 32.18 29.40 25.07
CA GLU A 954 33.23 28.40 24.82
C GLU A 954 32.84 27.00 25.32
N ASP A 955 32.28 26.88 26.53
CA ASP A 955 31.74 25.63 27.08
C ASP A 955 30.62 25.03 26.22
N ARG A 956 29.75 25.88 25.64
CA ARG A 956 28.60 25.46 24.83
C ARG A 956 29.05 24.95 23.46
N LEU A 957 29.95 25.69 22.80
CA LEU A 957 30.54 25.30 21.52
C LEU A 957 31.33 23.98 21.68
N ALA A 958 32.05 23.81 22.80
CA ALA A 958 32.73 22.55 23.11
C ALA A 958 31.76 21.36 23.29
N GLU A 959 30.61 21.56 23.94
CA GLU A 959 29.60 20.49 24.06
C GLU A 959 28.91 20.19 22.72
N GLN A 960 28.62 21.21 21.89
CA GLN A 960 28.08 21.01 20.54
C GLN A 960 29.06 20.21 19.65
N ALA A 961 30.36 20.47 19.76
CA ALA A 961 31.39 19.69 19.06
C ALA A 961 31.48 18.24 19.57
N ARG A 962 31.35 18.01 20.89
CA ARG A 962 31.25 16.65 21.47
C ARG A 962 30.01 15.92 20.97
N GLU A 963 28.85 16.59 20.92
CA GLU A 963 27.61 15.97 20.46
C GLU A 963 27.64 15.64 18.96
N ALA A 964 28.17 16.53 18.12
CA ALA A 964 28.39 16.24 16.70
C ALA A 964 29.30 15.00 16.52
N THR A 965 30.32 14.85 17.36
CA THR A 965 31.21 13.68 17.34
C THR A 965 30.48 12.39 17.78
N ARG A 966 29.68 12.44 18.85
CA ARG A 966 28.85 11.30 19.29
C ARG A 966 27.85 10.88 18.21
N ARG A 967 27.16 11.86 17.61
CA ARG A 967 26.21 11.64 16.51
C ARG A 967 26.90 11.03 15.27
N THR A 968 28.08 11.51 14.90
CA THR A 968 28.89 10.94 13.80
C THR A 968 29.17 9.45 14.01
N ALA A 969 29.61 9.07 15.22
CA ALA A 969 29.87 7.68 15.55
C ALA A 969 28.59 6.81 15.53
N ALA A 970 27.44 7.36 15.94
CA ALA A 970 26.15 6.68 15.88
C ALA A 970 25.64 6.50 14.44
N GLU A 971 25.78 7.52 13.59
CA GLU A 971 25.33 7.50 12.19
C GLU A 971 26.15 6.53 11.33
N MET A 972 27.47 6.46 11.53
CA MET A 972 28.32 5.44 10.89
C MET A 972 27.93 4.02 11.33
N LYS A 973 27.62 3.81 12.62
CA LYS A 973 27.19 2.51 13.15
C LYS A 973 25.80 2.09 12.65
N TRP A 974 24.91 3.05 12.38
CA TRP A 974 23.66 2.81 11.66
C TRP A 974 23.90 2.31 10.24
N ALA A 975 24.84 2.89 9.48
CA ALA A 975 25.16 2.43 8.13
C ALA A 975 25.65 0.97 8.12
N GLU A 976 26.61 0.62 9.00
CA GLU A 976 27.11 -0.76 9.13
C GLU A 976 26.01 -1.78 9.44
N GLU A 977 25.10 -1.46 10.36
CA GLU A 977 24.04 -2.38 10.78
C GLU A 977 22.99 -2.57 9.68
N VAL A 978 22.59 -1.48 9.01
CA VAL A 978 21.63 -1.55 7.88
C VAL A 978 22.24 -2.31 6.72
N TRP A 979 23.53 -2.19 6.43
CA TRP A 979 24.15 -2.93 5.33
C TRP A 979 24.17 -4.44 5.60
N ARG A 980 24.44 -4.84 6.85
CA ARG A 980 24.39 -6.25 7.27
C ARG A 980 22.98 -6.83 7.20
N GLU A 981 21.96 -6.06 7.60
CA GLU A 981 20.55 -6.48 7.49
C GLU A 981 20.12 -6.63 6.03
N ARG A 982 20.56 -5.72 5.15
CA ARG A 982 20.29 -5.81 3.69
C ARG A 982 20.93 -7.04 3.05
N GLU A 983 22.16 -7.36 3.42
CA GLU A 983 22.84 -8.58 2.95
C GLU A 983 22.13 -9.85 3.45
N ALA A 984 21.67 -9.86 4.71
CA ALA A 984 20.86 -10.95 5.25
C ALA A 984 19.51 -11.12 4.51
N MET A 985 18.82 -10.01 4.22
CA MET A 985 17.56 -10.04 3.44
C MET A 985 17.77 -10.54 2.00
N MET A 986 18.89 -10.20 1.35
CA MET A 986 19.24 -10.71 0.02
C MET A 986 19.38 -12.24 0.00
N VAL A 987 19.99 -12.82 1.04
CA VAL A 987 20.14 -14.29 1.19
C VAL A 987 18.83 -14.97 1.58
N GLU A 988 17.98 -14.31 2.36
CA GLU A 988 16.63 -14.79 2.69
C GLU A 988 15.76 -14.92 1.43
N LEU A 989 15.73 -13.88 0.59
CA LEU A 989 14.95 -13.84 -0.65
C LEU A 989 15.52 -14.75 -1.75
N GLU A 990 16.85 -14.86 -1.90
CA GLU A 990 17.46 -15.79 -2.87
C GLU A 990 17.11 -17.24 -2.55
N ARG A 991 17.05 -17.61 -1.27
CA ARG A 991 16.60 -18.94 -0.85
C ARG A 991 15.12 -19.14 -1.16
N GLU A 992 14.27 -18.16 -0.88
CA GLU A 992 12.83 -18.25 -1.09
C GLU A 992 12.49 -18.42 -2.59
N GLU A 993 13.15 -17.71 -3.50
CA GLU A 993 13.01 -17.89 -4.96
C GLU A 993 13.54 -19.23 -5.52
N LEU A 994 14.36 -19.95 -4.74
CA LEU A 994 14.87 -21.28 -5.07
C LEU A 994 14.01 -22.40 -4.47
N ASP A 995 13.51 -22.22 -3.24
CA ASP A 995 12.66 -23.18 -2.53
C ASP A 995 11.21 -23.17 -3.04
N ASP A 996 10.67 -21.99 -3.41
CA ASP A 996 9.37 -21.87 -4.08
C ASP A 996 9.50 -22.12 -5.60
N GLY A 997 8.64 -23.00 -6.12
CA GLY A 997 8.53 -23.26 -7.56
C GLY A 997 7.76 -22.15 -8.31
N GLU A 998 7.37 -22.44 -9.56
CA GLU A 998 6.68 -21.52 -10.48
C GLU A 998 5.51 -20.74 -9.86
N THR A 999 4.85 -21.30 -8.85
CA THR A 999 3.69 -20.69 -8.17
C THR A 999 4.01 -19.66 -7.08
N GLY A 1000 5.28 -19.41 -6.74
CA GLY A 1000 5.65 -18.60 -5.56
C GLY A 1000 6.57 -17.39 -5.79
N SER A 1001 7.25 -17.28 -6.93
CA SER A 1001 8.22 -16.20 -7.17
C SER A 1001 7.60 -14.79 -7.05
N TRP A 1002 8.34 -13.87 -6.42
CA TRP A 1002 8.13 -12.42 -6.41
C TRP A 1002 8.00 -11.81 -7.82
N TYR A 1003 8.59 -12.48 -8.82
CA TYR A 1003 8.51 -12.10 -10.24
C TYR A 1003 7.43 -12.85 -11.04
N SER A 1004 6.81 -13.91 -10.50
CA SER A 1004 5.78 -14.72 -11.20
C SER A 1004 4.59 -13.92 -11.74
N PHE A 1005 4.35 -12.72 -11.21
CA PHE A 1005 3.31 -11.79 -11.66
C PHE A 1005 3.65 -11.02 -12.95
N ARG A 1006 4.80 -11.26 -13.59
CA ARG A 1006 5.27 -10.52 -14.78
C ARG A 1006 5.42 -11.36 -16.04
N ASP A 1007 5.72 -12.66 -15.91
CA ASP A 1007 6.20 -13.47 -17.04
C ASP A 1007 5.09 -14.35 -17.69
N ALA A 1008 3.86 -14.27 -17.18
CA ALA A 1008 2.71 -15.09 -17.60
C ALA A 1008 1.94 -14.57 -18.85
N GLU A 1009 2.57 -13.75 -19.71
CA GLU A 1009 1.91 -13.11 -20.86
C GLU A 1009 2.56 -13.43 -22.23
N GLU A 1010 3.55 -14.34 -22.30
CA GLU A 1010 4.34 -14.62 -23.53
C GLU A 1010 4.43 -16.13 -23.91
N GLU A 1011 3.28 -16.79 -24.09
CA GLU A 1011 3.20 -18.01 -24.94
C GLU A 1011 2.38 -17.73 -26.21
N LEU A 1012 3.03 -17.85 -27.37
CA LEU A 1012 2.43 -17.66 -28.70
C LEU A 1012 1.85 -18.99 -29.25
N PRO A 1013 0.63 -19.00 -29.83
CA PRO A 1013 0.13 -20.16 -30.56
C PRO A 1013 0.91 -20.41 -31.86
N GLU A 1014 1.17 -21.68 -32.16
CA GLU A 1014 1.85 -22.11 -33.39
C GLU A 1014 1.06 -21.82 -34.69
N GLU A 1015 1.78 -21.90 -35.81
CA GLU A 1015 1.29 -21.55 -37.14
C GLU A 1015 0.16 -22.46 -37.65
N ALA A 1016 -0.98 -21.86 -38.02
CA ALA A 1016 -2.07 -22.55 -38.72
C ALA A 1016 -2.08 -22.15 -40.20
N GLU A 1017 -1.53 -23.00 -41.08
CA GLU A 1017 -1.57 -22.79 -42.53
C GLU A 1017 -3.02 -22.73 -43.06
N ALA A 1018 -3.44 -21.56 -43.54
CA ALA A 1018 -4.73 -21.36 -44.20
C ALA A 1018 -4.54 -20.85 -45.64
N SER A 1019 -4.45 -21.78 -46.60
CA SER A 1019 -4.37 -21.44 -48.02
C SER A 1019 -5.69 -20.83 -48.52
N GLY A 1020 -5.62 -19.60 -49.05
CA GLY A 1020 -6.80 -18.78 -49.33
C GLY A 1020 -6.63 -17.83 -50.52
N SER A 1021 -6.40 -18.36 -51.71
CA SER A 1021 -6.29 -17.57 -52.94
C SER A 1021 -7.62 -16.92 -53.34
N GLY A 1022 -7.71 -15.58 -53.28
CA GLY A 1022 -8.92 -14.82 -53.60
C GLY A 1022 -8.63 -13.47 -54.25
N SER A 1023 -8.23 -13.47 -55.53
CA SER A 1023 -7.95 -12.28 -56.33
C SER A 1023 -9.17 -11.75 -57.07
N GLU A 1024 -9.32 -10.41 -57.11
CA GLU A 1024 -10.11 -9.62 -58.09
C GLU A 1024 -11.63 -9.94 -58.17
N SER A 1025 -12.53 -8.97 -58.04
CA SER A 1025 -12.61 -7.76 -58.89
C SER A 1025 -13.73 -6.83 -58.42
N ALA A 1026 -13.73 -5.58 -58.89
CA ALA A 1026 -14.74 -4.59 -58.50
C ALA A 1026 -15.99 -4.61 -59.40
N SER A 1027 -17.18 -4.48 -58.80
CA SER A 1027 -18.42 -4.12 -59.50
C SER A 1027 -19.35 -3.37 -58.54
N ALA A 1028 -19.86 -2.20 -58.97
CA ALA A 1028 -20.76 -1.38 -58.17
C ALA A 1028 -21.93 -0.89 -59.05
N ALA A 1029 -23.10 -1.50 -58.88
CA ALA A 1029 -24.38 -1.01 -59.39
C ALA A 1029 -25.54 -1.52 -58.52
N ILE A 1030 -26.36 -0.58 -58.05
CA ILE A 1030 -27.64 -0.76 -57.32
C ILE A 1030 -28.78 -0.61 -58.38
N PRO A 1031 -30.08 -0.97 -58.15
CA PRO A 1031 -30.73 -1.25 -56.86
C PRO A 1031 -31.78 -2.38 -56.79
N ALA A 1032 -32.05 -2.81 -55.55
CA ALA A 1032 -33.39 -3.11 -55.01
C ALA A 1032 -33.35 -2.93 -53.48
#